data_AF-A0A1B3JI97-F1
#
_entry.id   AF-A0A1B3JI97-F1
#
_cell.length_a   1.000
_cell.length_b   1.000
_cell.length_c   1.000
_cell.angle_alpha   90.00
_cell.angle_beta   90.00
_cell.angle_gamma   90.00
#
_symmetry.space_group_name_H-M   'P 1'
#
loop_
_entity.id
_entity.type
_entity.pdbx_description
1 polymer ?
#
loop_
_entity_poly.entity_id
_entity_poly.type
_entity_poly.pdbx_seq_one_letter_code
_entity_poly.pdbx_strand_id
1 'polypeptide(L)'
;MEKGDDGTWTPEGQLPAGVTVDPATGKVTIAPDAVKDGGQVNATGKESGKTDKAGEPLTTDTDAKNAKPIIEDKDGDGKPDGVVSEPPTIDETGANKVTTTIKLDNNNGVDNLPITIVGTGNKPVSAEDFEAPVVKYTDPTDNTEKVLAPNADGTYNVPAGVTELKVEHTAKEDNSTEGAETGKVKVGNVEGNEITVNDTSIDAAKLEIDITEIAGDSQSASVKDDGTAAGDVYAQISPAEAAGGFLIRGTSKDISGDITVTIGEKSGAVIVTKTVTPAADGSWSVNIGANELTGYAATKEYEVKAVGKDANNTSVEDIDYTASTPQVTAIKLVDNLNDEPLEDGTYQYSDYYTQNNPKYVGDVAKATNPQTATSLANGLTNDKDAVLEFTLDKAPTAGQTVKVYRYTLSESSDVNNPYTEHGKTDVTADMLASTDGLTYTVTPKGNNVLSETYSQNYRYEVVVEDKNGDALSTGDKGKFDFRLDTLVEQMSVEKFDIATGEVIFAPVGLSEVGATIEYRYATSTGKTNWSAPVTADGEGKYHLTLNNFNRKVSGALELRIIDAAGNVSETKVSVLRNLTAEMNLQQGPDPRPAGSTIGAPITYGNGSMDDAAVTIPKQPLTNASNGGFVTTNGNDTVIFGLDFNHFGNMGVYNGTFGATGSGTFGGFDAGAGDDSVQFRGTAQSMYGQKIAMGAGNDRVAIAGGLLVGNYTIDLGQAEDKAGDTNILYVGGNTANATEIKFFSGAGNDRIQIDGTFDGNKTVDLGEGNNELRVGYGAAGGTDLVKKIDFTAGSGDDVISVKGSISTIAGQKQTFNLGEGDNFIEVGKDVDTDGTFSFGNGNDTVNIKDTLKGGTFNFSGGDDVMTVGSILKSAEDNVHINMGSGNDSLTITGSRVNTGNGAIDGGEGNDTIFLHGTDLKLDMNQVLNFDTIDMRAITGGTGNQKVTLTLADLQRLGDNITQLYIKGDVGDTVDFGNNGGNGSDNQAKNGTNGIEFKDSGGALQNNWNVWQKTGTDIVKDGVVYDKYTYYGATGQVNNEEVYIQQGVSII
;
A
#
# COMPACT_ATOMS: atom_id res chain seq x y z
N MET A 1 12.93 -36.85 -122.69
CA MET A 1 11.76 -36.46 -123.51
C MET A 1 12.26 -36.34 -124.93
N GLU A 2 11.61 -36.98 -125.89
CA GLU A 2 11.98 -36.96 -127.30
C GLU A 2 10.81 -36.41 -128.13
N LYS A 3 11.10 -35.66 -129.20
CA LYS A 3 10.08 -35.16 -130.13
C LYS A 3 10.06 -36.05 -131.37
N GLY A 4 8.92 -36.69 -131.63
CA GLY A 4 8.73 -37.55 -132.79
C GLY A 4 8.60 -36.76 -134.10
N ASP A 5 8.79 -37.46 -135.23
CA ASP A 5 8.68 -36.90 -136.59
C ASP A 5 7.27 -36.35 -136.90
N ASP A 6 6.25 -36.79 -136.14
CA ASP A 6 4.87 -36.29 -136.21
C ASP A 6 4.65 -34.95 -135.47
N GLY A 7 5.70 -34.44 -134.81
CA GLY A 7 5.71 -33.19 -134.08
C GLY A 7 5.29 -33.29 -132.61
N THR A 8 4.96 -34.47 -132.09
CA THR A 8 4.56 -34.68 -130.68
C THR A 8 5.74 -35.05 -129.78
N TRP A 9 5.61 -34.77 -128.47
CA TRP A 9 6.62 -35.03 -127.45
C TRP A 9 6.23 -36.22 -126.59
N THR A 10 7.15 -37.18 -126.44
CA THR A 10 6.95 -38.37 -125.61
C THR A 10 8.11 -38.57 -124.62
N PRO A 11 7.84 -39.04 -123.39
CA PRO A 11 8.90 -39.35 -122.44
C PRO A 11 9.68 -40.59 -122.88
N GLU A 12 11.00 -40.52 -122.73
CA GLU A 12 11.87 -41.69 -122.79
C GLU A 12 11.77 -42.40 -121.43
N GLY A 13 10.82 -43.32 -121.31
CA GLY A 13 10.59 -44.12 -120.11
C GLY A 13 9.41 -43.65 -119.25
N GLN A 14 9.22 -44.35 -118.13
CA GLN A 14 8.13 -44.08 -117.20
C GLN A 14 8.45 -42.84 -116.36
N LEU A 15 7.53 -41.87 -116.33
CA LEU A 15 7.69 -40.65 -115.53
C LEU A 15 7.55 -40.95 -114.03
N PRO A 16 8.27 -40.20 -113.16
CA PRO A 16 8.06 -40.25 -111.71
C PRO A 16 6.61 -39.90 -111.34
N ALA A 17 6.14 -40.43 -110.20
CA ALA A 17 4.82 -40.11 -109.68
C ALA A 17 4.68 -38.58 -109.50
N GLY A 18 3.56 -38.02 -109.95
CA GLY A 18 3.30 -36.57 -109.89
C GLY A 18 3.94 -35.75 -111.03
N VAL A 19 4.68 -36.36 -111.97
CA VAL A 19 5.22 -35.68 -113.15
C VAL A 19 4.42 -36.07 -114.40
N THR A 20 3.92 -35.07 -115.12
CA THR A 20 3.18 -35.25 -116.38
C THR A 20 3.78 -34.40 -117.48
N VAL A 21 3.53 -34.77 -118.73
CA VAL A 21 4.01 -34.01 -119.89
C VAL A 21 2.89 -33.83 -120.90
N ASP A 22 2.77 -32.61 -121.41
CA ASP A 22 1.86 -32.28 -122.50
C ASP A 22 2.47 -32.75 -123.84
N PRO A 23 1.88 -33.73 -124.54
CA PRO A 23 2.46 -34.28 -125.76
C PRO A 23 2.47 -33.29 -126.94
N ALA A 24 1.62 -32.26 -126.95
CA ALA A 24 1.58 -31.31 -128.07
C ALA A 24 2.65 -30.22 -127.92
N THR A 25 2.90 -29.77 -126.69
CA THR A 25 3.77 -28.62 -126.42
C THR A 25 5.13 -28.99 -125.84
N GLY A 26 5.27 -30.18 -125.26
CA GLY A 26 6.47 -30.61 -124.54
C GLY A 26 6.58 -30.04 -123.13
N LYS A 27 5.54 -29.37 -122.61
CA LYS A 27 5.54 -28.79 -121.25
C LYS A 27 5.49 -29.89 -120.19
N VAL A 28 6.48 -29.92 -119.30
CA VAL A 28 6.51 -30.82 -118.13
C VAL A 28 5.87 -30.11 -116.93
N THR A 29 4.96 -30.79 -116.24
CA THR A 29 4.35 -30.33 -114.98
C THR A 29 4.74 -31.29 -113.87
N ILE A 30 5.27 -30.76 -112.77
CA ILE A 30 5.76 -31.51 -111.61
C ILE A 30 4.92 -31.12 -110.40
N ALA A 31 4.36 -32.09 -109.69
CA ALA A 31 3.62 -31.86 -108.44
C ALA A 31 4.56 -31.42 -107.30
N PRO A 32 4.09 -30.59 -106.33
CA PRO A 32 4.92 -30.11 -105.22
C PRO A 32 5.67 -31.22 -104.48
N ASP A 33 4.98 -32.30 -104.10
CA ASP A 33 5.58 -33.42 -103.35
C ASP A 33 6.58 -34.27 -104.16
N ALA A 34 6.71 -34.01 -105.46
CA ALA A 34 7.65 -34.70 -106.34
C ALA A 34 9.04 -34.02 -106.39
N VAL A 35 9.23 -32.91 -105.67
CA VAL A 35 10.49 -32.15 -105.56
C VAL A 35 10.78 -31.80 -104.10
N LYS A 36 12.06 -31.63 -103.76
CA LYS A 36 12.47 -31.19 -102.42
C LYS A 36 12.38 -29.68 -102.32
N ASP A 37 11.86 -29.16 -101.21
CA ASP A 37 11.88 -27.73 -100.87
C ASP A 37 13.27 -27.12 -101.00
N GLY A 38 13.35 -25.95 -101.63
CA GLY A 38 14.62 -25.28 -101.95
C GLY A 38 15.51 -26.06 -102.95
N GLY A 39 15.01 -27.16 -103.53
CA GLY A 39 15.68 -27.96 -104.54
C GLY A 39 15.61 -27.31 -105.93
N GLN A 40 16.66 -27.46 -106.73
CA GLN A 40 16.71 -26.96 -108.11
C GLN A 40 16.10 -27.94 -109.12
N VAL A 41 15.24 -27.42 -110.01
CA VAL A 41 14.70 -28.11 -111.17
C VAL A 41 15.34 -27.52 -112.44
N ASN A 42 16.06 -28.37 -113.18
CA ASN A 42 16.79 -27.96 -114.38
C ASN A 42 16.30 -28.77 -115.60
N ALA A 43 16.30 -28.15 -116.77
CA ALA A 43 16.02 -28.82 -118.04
C ALA A 43 17.16 -28.60 -119.02
N THR A 44 17.58 -29.63 -119.75
CA THR A 44 18.62 -29.53 -120.78
C THR A 44 18.08 -30.04 -122.10
N GLY A 45 18.05 -29.18 -123.11
CA GLY A 45 17.69 -29.57 -124.47
C GLY A 45 18.91 -30.11 -125.21
N LYS A 46 18.75 -31.26 -125.87
CA LYS A 46 19.78 -31.90 -126.69
C LYS A 46 19.29 -32.03 -128.13
N GLU A 47 20.13 -31.70 -129.10
CA GLU A 47 19.83 -31.85 -130.53
C GLU A 47 21.03 -32.49 -131.23
N SER A 48 20.78 -33.53 -132.03
CA SER A 48 21.84 -34.35 -132.61
C SER A 48 22.74 -33.54 -133.57
N GLY A 49 24.05 -33.56 -133.32
CA GLY A 49 25.03 -32.76 -134.08
C GLY A 49 25.20 -31.30 -133.61
N LYS A 50 24.53 -30.88 -132.52
CA LYS A 50 24.68 -29.57 -131.87
C LYS A 50 25.14 -29.74 -130.42
N THR A 51 25.64 -28.65 -129.81
CA THR A 51 25.95 -28.61 -128.37
C THR A 51 24.67 -28.47 -127.53
N ASP A 52 24.54 -29.30 -126.49
CA ASP A 52 23.46 -29.25 -125.51
C ASP A 52 23.30 -27.84 -124.93
N LYS A 53 22.05 -27.40 -124.73
CA LYS A 53 21.73 -26.11 -124.10
C LYS A 53 20.91 -26.33 -122.84
N ALA A 54 21.49 -26.00 -121.69
CA ALA A 54 20.77 -25.98 -120.42
C ALA A 54 19.80 -24.78 -120.37
N GLY A 55 18.62 -25.00 -119.79
CA GLY A 55 17.70 -23.94 -119.38
C GLY A 55 18.13 -23.35 -118.04
N GLU A 56 17.56 -22.19 -117.72
CA GLU A 56 17.78 -21.56 -116.41
C GLU A 56 17.17 -22.45 -115.30
N PRO A 57 17.93 -22.73 -114.24
CA PRO A 57 17.43 -23.52 -113.12
C PRO A 57 16.33 -22.76 -112.38
N LEU A 58 15.26 -23.44 -112.00
CA LEU A 58 14.23 -22.93 -111.10
C LEU A 58 14.38 -23.57 -109.74
N THR A 59 14.54 -22.76 -108.70
CA THR A 59 14.51 -23.24 -107.32
C THR A 59 13.06 -23.29 -106.86
N THR A 60 12.67 -24.39 -106.26
CA THR A 60 11.36 -24.58 -105.65
C THR A 60 11.21 -23.73 -104.38
N ASP A 61 9.99 -23.33 -104.05
CA ASP A 61 9.71 -22.58 -102.82
C ASP A 61 10.06 -23.43 -101.57
N THR A 62 10.23 -22.77 -100.43
CA THR A 62 10.44 -23.42 -99.12
C THR A 62 9.23 -23.21 -98.22
N ASP A 63 8.84 -24.23 -97.45
CA ASP A 63 7.82 -24.09 -96.42
C ASP A 63 8.16 -23.02 -95.38
N ALA A 64 7.13 -22.30 -94.91
CA ALA A 64 7.29 -21.31 -93.85
C ALA A 64 7.53 -22.00 -92.50
N LYS A 65 8.54 -21.55 -91.74
CA LYS A 65 8.81 -21.98 -90.37
C LYS A 65 7.69 -21.55 -89.42
N ASN A 66 6.69 -22.42 -89.22
CA ASN A 66 5.47 -22.11 -88.49
C ASN A 66 5.03 -23.23 -87.53
N ALA A 67 5.96 -24.08 -87.08
CA ALA A 67 5.66 -25.09 -86.07
C ALA A 67 5.23 -24.41 -84.76
N LYS A 68 4.09 -24.82 -84.20
CA LYS A 68 3.57 -24.31 -82.93
C LYS A 68 3.13 -25.48 -82.05
N PRO A 69 3.06 -25.31 -80.72
CA PRO A 69 2.55 -26.35 -79.85
C PRO A 69 1.11 -26.74 -80.21
N ILE A 70 0.81 -28.03 -80.11
CA ILE A 70 -0.55 -28.55 -80.31
C ILE A 70 -1.47 -27.93 -79.25
N ILE A 71 -2.64 -27.41 -79.70
CA ILE A 71 -3.65 -26.76 -78.84
C ILE A 71 -4.82 -27.73 -78.56
N GLU A 72 -4.85 -28.90 -79.19
CA GLU A 72 -5.92 -29.88 -78.99
C GLU A 72 -5.80 -30.54 -77.62
N ASP A 73 -6.88 -30.42 -76.84
CA ASP A 73 -7.19 -31.18 -75.64
C ASP A 73 -7.98 -32.42 -76.07
N LYS A 74 -7.36 -33.61 -76.13
CA LYS A 74 -8.07 -34.83 -76.58
C LYS A 74 -8.72 -35.59 -75.42
N ASP A 75 -8.36 -35.29 -74.18
CA ASP A 75 -8.89 -35.99 -72.99
C ASP A 75 -9.99 -35.21 -72.24
N GLY A 76 -10.18 -33.94 -72.58
CA GLY A 76 -11.26 -33.07 -72.13
C GLY A 76 -11.02 -32.42 -70.76
N ASP A 77 -9.76 -32.31 -70.32
CA ASP A 77 -9.40 -31.77 -69.01
C ASP A 77 -9.34 -30.22 -68.95
N GLY A 78 -9.55 -29.54 -70.09
CA GLY A 78 -9.52 -28.09 -70.23
C GLY A 78 -8.13 -27.53 -70.52
N LYS A 79 -7.13 -28.37 -70.83
CA LYS A 79 -5.76 -27.99 -71.17
C LYS A 79 -5.29 -28.76 -72.42
N PRO A 80 -4.42 -28.17 -73.25
CA PRO A 80 -3.95 -28.84 -74.47
C PRO A 80 -2.90 -29.92 -74.20
N ASP A 81 -3.09 -31.12 -74.77
CA ASP A 81 -2.18 -32.28 -74.71
C ASP A 81 -0.77 -32.02 -75.29
N GLY A 82 -0.59 -30.87 -75.94
CA GLY A 82 0.65 -30.48 -76.61
C GLY A 82 1.77 -30.08 -75.65
N VAL A 83 1.48 -29.73 -74.40
CA VAL A 83 2.48 -29.31 -73.40
C VAL A 83 2.19 -30.03 -72.08
N VAL A 84 2.94 -31.10 -71.80
CA VAL A 84 2.68 -31.99 -70.64
C VAL A 84 3.93 -32.08 -69.77
N SER A 85 3.79 -31.76 -68.48
CA SER A 85 4.84 -31.73 -67.46
C SER A 85 4.71 -32.90 -66.48
N GLU A 86 5.78 -33.69 -66.33
CA GLU A 86 5.85 -34.82 -65.38
C GLU A 86 7.21 -34.89 -64.65
N PRO A 87 7.25 -35.30 -63.37
CA PRO A 87 6.10 -35.53 -62.50
C PRO A 87 5.38 -34.21 -62.13
N PRO A 88 4.08 -34.24 -61.77
CA PRO A 88 3.31 -33.05 -61.43
C PRO A 88 3.66 -32.45 -60.06
N THR A 89 4.41 -33.18 -59.23
CA THR A 89 4.88 -32.70 -57.93
C THR A 89 6.33 -33.11 -57.75
N ILE A 90 7.16 -32.17 -57.32
CA ILE A 90 8.57 -32.39 -56.95
C ILE A 90 8.89 -31.74 -55.62
N ASP A 91 9.92 -32.24 -54.95
CA ASP A 91 10.46 -31.62 -53.74
C ASP A 91 11.72 -30.81 -54.08
N GLU A 92 11.91 -29.68 -53.42
CA GLU A 92 13.00 -28.74 -53.62
C GLU A 92 14.33 -29.24 -53.02
N THR A 93 14.95 -30.22 -53.69
CA THR A 93 16.16 -30.91 -53.18
C THR A 93 17.37 -30.79 -54.12
N GLY A 94 17.33 -29.82 -55.05
CA GLY A 94 18.40 -29.57 -56.04
C GLY A 94 18.56 -30.64 -57.14
N ALA A 95 18.02 -31.85 -56.94
CA ALA A 95 18.16 -32.99 -57.86
C ALA A 95 16.86 -33.36 -58.59
N ASN A 96 15.72 -32.95 -58.07
CA ASN A 96 14.41 -33.22 -58.65
C ASN A 96 14.14 -32.26 -59.81
N LYS A 97 13.51 -32.76 -60.86
CA LYS A 97 13.18 -31.96 -62.05
C LYS A 97 11.81 -32.29 -62.58
N VAL A 98 11.13 -31.28 -63.10
CA VAL A 98 9.95 -31.42 -63.96
C VAL A 98 10.44 -31.52 -65.41
N THR A 99 10.00 -32.55 -66.11
CA THR A 99 10.24 -32.71 -67.55
C THR A 99 8.96 -32.41 -68.33
N THR A 100 9.01 -31.38 -69.18
CA THR A 100 7.88 -30.98 -70.02
C THR A 100 8.07 -31.44 -71.45
N THR A 101 7.17 -32.28 -71.93
CA THR A 101 7.12 -32.72 -73.32
C THR A 101 6.25 -31.77 -74.12
N ILE A 102 6.80 -31.20 -75.19
CA ILE A 102 6.14 -30.23 -76.08
C ILE A 102 5.98 -30.89 -77.45
N LYS A 103 4.76 -31.17 -77.89
CA LYS A 103 4.46 -31.66 -79.23
C LYS A 103 4.05 -30.53 -80.15
N LEU A 104 4.65 -30.49 -81.34
CA LEU A 104 4.41 -29.46 -82.36
C LEU A 104 3.37 -29.96 -83.38
N ASP A 105 2.58 -29.03 -83.91
CA ASP A 105 1.48 -29.29 -84.85
C ASP A 105 1.95 -29.68 -86.26
N ASN A 106 3.18 -29.33 -86.60
CA ASN A 106 3.88 -29.71 -87.82
C ASN A 106 5.40 -29.77 -87.56
N ASN A 107 6.16 -30.14 -88.58
CA ASN A 107 7.61 -30.29 -88.51
C ASN A 107 8.38 -29.21 -89.30
N ASN A 108 7.77 -28.06 -89.60
CA ASN A 108 8.39 -27.01 -90.42
C ASN A 108 9.47 -26.21 -89.67
N GLY A 109 9.64 -26.45 -88.36
CA GLY A 109 10.50 -25.66 -87.49
C GLY A 109 9.89 -24.30 -87.13
N VAL A 110 10.49 -23.61 -86.16
CA VAL A 110 10.05 -22.27 -85.71
C VAL A 110 11.23 -21.51 -85.13
N ASP A 111 11.37 -20.24 -85.50
CA ASP A 111 12.38 -19.36 -84.90
C ASP A 111 11.76 -18.61 -83.70
N ASN A 112 12.53 -18.46 -82.62
CA ASN A 112 12.16 -17.74 -81.39
C ASN A 112 10.91 -18.26 -80.65
N LEU A 113 10.79 -19.57 -80.45
CA LEU A 113 9.73 -20.16 -79.62
C LEU A 113 9.97 -19.82 -78.14
N PRO A 114 9.07 -19.07 -77.46
CA PRO A 114 9.22 -18.78 -76.04
C PRO A 114 8.79 -19.98 -75.21
N ILE A 115 9.60 -20.34 -74.21
CA ILE A 115 9.33 -21.39 -73.22
C ILE A 115 9.60 -20.78 -71.85
N THR A 116 8.59 -20.71 -70.99
CA THR A 116 8.66 -20.05 -69.68
C THR A 116 7.86 -20.81 -68.64
N ILE A 117 8.21 -20.72 -67.36
CA ILE A 117 7.31 -21.10 -66.27
C ILE A 117 6.51 -19.87 -65.85
N VAL A 118 5.21 -20.06 -65.63
CA VAL A 118 4.31 -19.05 -65.07
C VAL A 118 3.76 -19.56 -63.74
N GLY A 119 3.97 -18.80 -62.68
CA GLY A 119 3.42 -19.12 -61.36
C GLY A 119 1.89 -19.02 -61.32
N THR A 120 1.26 -19.87 -60.52
CA THR A 120 -0.19 -20.00 -60.38
C THR A 120 -0.61 -20.04 -58.91
N GLY A 121 -1.89 -19.83 -58.62
CA GLY A 121 -2.43 -19.90 -57.26
C GLY A 121 -2.01 -18.73 -56.36
N ASN A 122 -2.14 -18.92 -55.03
CA ASN A 122 -1.80 -17.92 -54.01
C ASN A 122 -0.31 -17.94 -53.61
N LYS A 123 0.41 -19.00 -53.99
CA LYS A 123 1.85 -19.20 -53.78
C LYS A 123 2.48 -19.61 -55.12
N PRO A 124 2.77 -18.63 -55.98
CA PRO A 124 3.24 -18.88 -57.33
C PRO A 124 4.73 -19.21 -57.33
N VAL A 125 5.13 -20.25 -58.06
CA VAL A 125 6.55 -20.47 -58.37
C VAL A 125 7.12 -19.28 -59.13
N SER A 126 8.40 -19.00 -58.90
CA SER A 126 9.19 -17.96 -59.54
C SER A 126 10.27 -18.55 -60.45
N ALA A 127 11.10 -17.68 -61.04
CA ALA A 127 12.27 -18.12 -61.80
C ALA A 127 13.47 -18.47 -60.89
N GLU A 128 13.36 -18.18 -59.59
CA GLU A 128 14.44 -18.35 -58.61
C GLU A 128 14.45 -19.77 -58.03
N ASP A 129 13.29 -20.44 -57.96
CA ASP A 129 13.10 -21.81 -57.47
C ASP A 129 13.48 -22.89 -58.51
N PHE A 130 13.91 -22.47 -59.71
CA PHE A 130 14.42 -23.38 -60.75
C PHE A 130 15.80 -22.95 -61.27
N GLU A 131 16.61 -23.96 -61.60
CA GLU A 131 17.78 -23.77 -62.47
C GLU A 131 17.36 -23.39 -63.89
N ALA A 132 18.29 -22.83 -64.68
CA ALA A 132 18.03 -22.48 -66.07
C ALA A 132 17.57 -23.71 -66.90
N PRO A 133 16.48 -23.59 -67.68
CA PRO A 133 15.87 -24.74 -68.34
C PRO A 133 16.76 -25.36 -69.42
N VAL A 134 16.79 -26.69 -69.47
CA VAL A 134 17.49 -27.45 -70.51
C VAL A 134 16.48 -27.96 -71.53
N VAL A 135 16.49 -27.39 -72.74
CA VAL A 135 15.60 -27.77 -73.84
C VAL A 135 16.29 -28.76 -74.77
N LYS A 136 15.69 -29.93 -74.97
CA LYS A 136 16.22 -31.03 -75.77
C LYS A 136 15.27 -31.41 -76.90
N TYR A 137 15.82 -31.96 -77.98
CA TYR A 137 15.05 -32.53 -79.08
C TYR A 137 15.80 -33.74 -79.67
N THR A 138 15.10 -34.59 -80.40
CA THR A 138 15.72 -35.66 -81.20
C THR A 138 15.97 -35.14 -82.61
N ASP A 139 17.23 -35.11 -83.05
CA ASP A 139 17.57 -34.64 -84.39
C ASP A 139 17.06 -35.63 -85.44
N PRO A 140 16.21 -35.19 -86.39
CA PRO A 140 15.58 -36.07 -87.38
C PRO A 140 16.57 -36.66 -88.38
N THR A 141 17.80 -36.13 -88.48
CA THR A 141 18.81 -36.59 -89.43
C THR A 141 19.63 -37.79 -88.94
N ASP A 142 19.88 -37.87 -87.63
CA ASP A 142 20.73 -38.90 -87.01
C ASP A 142 20.07 -39.62 -85.81
N ASN A 143 18.86 -39.21 -85.43
CA ASN A 143 18.07 -39.74 -84.33
C ASN A 143 18.76 -39.67 -82.95
N THR A 144 19.66 -38.69 -82.76
CA THR A 144 20.34 -38.42 -81.49
C THR A 144 19.68 -37.27 -80.73
N GLU A 145 19.72 -37.31 -79.39
CA GLU A 145 19.23 -36.20 -78.55
C GLU A 145 20.24 -35.04 -78.56
N LYS A 146 19.76 -33.82 -78.83
CA LYS A 146 20.55 -32.58 -78.84
C LYS A 146 19.89 -31.53 -77.97
N VAL A 147 20.71 -30.66 -77.37
CA VAL A 147 20.26 -29.53 -76.55
C VAL A 147 20.17 -28.27 -77.42
N LEU A 148 19.06 -27.55 -77.33
CA LEU A 148 18.91 -26.22 -77.93
C LEU A 148 19.52 -25.17 -77.01
N ALA A 149 20.41 -24.36 -77.55
CA ALA A 149 20.88 -23.16 -76.87
C ALA A 149 19.79 -22.08 -76.95
N PRO A 150 19.48 -21.38 -75.85
CA PRO A 150 18.57 -20.24 -75.87
C PRO A 150 19.16 -19.09 -76.68
N ASN A 151 18.30 -18.34 -77.33
CA ASN A 151 18.60 -17.05 -77.93
C ASN A 151 18.89 -16.01 -76.83
N ALA A 152 19.45 -14.86 -77.21
CA ALA A 152 19.76 -13.79 -76.26
C ALA A 152 18.53 -13.24 -75.50
N ASP A 153 17.32 -13.46 -76.03
CA ASP A 153 16.04 -13.07 -75.42
C ASP A 153 15.36 -14.22 -74.64
N GLY A 154 16.02 -15.37 -74.49
CA GLY A 154 15.51 -16.54 -73.76
C GLY A 154 14.58 -17.45 -74.59
N THR A 155 14.34 -17.15 -75.87
CA THR A 155 13.55 -18.01 -76.77
C THR A 155 14.41 -19.10 -77.43
N TYR A 156 13.81 -20.07 -78.12
CA TYR A 156 14.53 -21.19 -78.74
C TYR A 156 14.21 -21.31 -80.24
N ASN A 157 15.23 -21.52 -81.06
CA ASN A 157 15.06 -21.82 -82.49
C ASN A 157 14.93 -23.33 -82.69
N VAL A 158 13.77 -23.80 -83.10
CA VAL A 158 13.46 -25.21 -83.36
C VAL A 158 13.78 -25.53 -84.83
N PRO A 159 14.69 -26.48 -85.11
CA PRO A 159 15.00 -26.91 -86.47
C PRO A 159 13.81 -27.56 -87.19
N ALA A 160 13.82 -27.52 -88.52
CA ALA A 160 12.87 -28.29 -89.33
C ALA A 160 13.09 -29.80 -89.14
N GLY A 161 11.99 -30.57 -89.21
CA GLY A 161 11.91 -32.01 -88.96
C GLY A 161 11.66 -32.40 -87.50
N VAL A 162 11.70 -31.44 -86.56
CA VAL A 162 11.40 -31.67 -85.14
C VAL A 162 9.90 -31.60 -84.88
N THR A 163 9.34 -32.63 -84.26
CA THR A 163 7.91 -32.68 -83.87
C THR A 163 7.71 -32.68 -82.35
N GLU A 164 8.77 -32.86 -81.57
CA GLU A 164 8.72 -32.93 -80.11
C GLU A 164 9.97 -32.30 -79.47
N LEU A 165 9.77 -31.54 -78.39
CA LEU A 165 10.82 -31.03 -77.51
C LEU A 165 10.62 -31.58 -76.09
N LYS A 166 11.71 -31.68 -75.33
CA LYS A 166 11.70 -32.00 -73.89
C LYS A 166 12.41 -30.91 -73.12
N VAL A 167 11.72 -30.27 -72.20
CA VAL A 167 12.25 -29.18 -71.36
C VAL A 167 12.41 -29.69 -69.94
N GLU A 168 13.62 -29.63 -69.41
CA GLU A 168 13.89 -30.00 -68.03
C GLU A 168 14.04 -28.73 -67.17
N HIS A 169 13.19 -28.59 -66.15
CA HIS A 169 13.29 -27.58 -65.10
C HIS A 169 13.67 -28.28 -63.79
N THR A 170 14.91 -28.11 -63.36
CA THR A 170 15.41 -28.67 -62.09
C THR A 170 15.10 -27.71 -60.96
N ALA A 171 14.47 -28.18 -59.88
CA ALA A 171 14.26 -27.35 -58.69
C ALA A 171 15.59 -27.00 -58.06
N LYS A 172 15.72 -25.74 -57.63
CA LYS A 172 16.91 -25.21 -56.99
C LYS A 172 16.65 -25.12 -55.50
N GLU A 173 17.57 -25.63 -54.69
CA GLU A 173 17.47 -25.59 -53.22
C GLU A 173 17.80 -24.19 -52.69
N ASP A 174 16.95 -23.68 -51.79
CA ASP A 174 17.23 -22.50 -50.99
C ASP A 174 16.90 -22.67 -49.49
N ASN A 175 17.04 -21.58 -48.72
CA ASN A 175 16.90 -21.57 -47.26
C ASN A 175 15.62 -20.83 -46.79
N SER A 176 14.71 -20.52 -47.71
CA SER A 176 13.47 -19.76 -47.46
C SER A 176 12.35 -20.75 -47.16
N THR A 177 11.62 -20.57 -46.05
CA THR A 177 10.40 -21.36 -45.81
C THR A 177 9.19 -20.68 -46.42
N GLU A 178 8.80 -21.14 -47.61
CA GLU A 178 7.79 -20.55 -48.49
C GLU A 178 6.57 -21.48 -48.65
N GLY A 179 6.71 -22.76 -48.30
CA GLY A 179 5.67 -23.80 -48.40
C GLY A 179 5.42 -24.28 -49.84
N ALA A 180 4.40 -25.11 -50.07
CA ALA A 180 4.16 -25.67 -51.41
C ALA A 180 3.68 -24.59 -52.41
N GLU A 181 4.40 -24.49 -53.52
CA GLU A 181 4.19 -23.51 -54.58
C GLU A 181 3.67 -24.16 -55.87
N THR A 182 2.93 -23.41 -56.69
CA THR A 182 2.35 -23.96 -57.94
C THR A 182 2.68 -23.13 -59.17
N GLY A 183 2.82 -23.79 -60.33
CA GLY A 183 3.04 -23.14 -61.62
C GLY A 183 2.67 -24.00 -62.82
N LYS A 184 2.85 -23.45 -64.02
CA LYS A 184 2.66 -24.13 -65.30
C LYS A 184 3.78 -23.78 -66.28
N VAL A 185 4.18 -24.73 -67.12
CA VAL A 185 5.06 -24.41 -68.25
C VAL A 185 4.22 -23.86 -69.41
N LYS A 186 4.59 -22.68 -69.89
CA LYS A 186 3.96 -21.95 -70.99
C LYS A 186 4.89 -21.92 -72.20
N VAL A 187 4.38 -22.38 -73.34
CA VAL A 187 5.10 -22.44 -74.61
C VAL A 187 4.32 -21.66 -75.66
N GLY A 188 4.86 -20.54 -76.13
CA GLY A 188 4.09 -19.61 -76.95
C GLY A 188 2.84 -19.11 -76.19
N ASN A 189 1.66 -19.40 -76.74
CA ASN A 189 0.36 -19.07 -76.14
C ASN A 189 -0.31 -20.26 -75.45
N VAL A 190 0.39 -21.39 -75.30
CA VAL A 190 -0.14 -22.64 -74.77
C VAL A 190 0.40 -22.88 -73.36
N GLU A 191 -0.49 -23.12 -72.39
CA GLU A 191 -0.16 -23.45 -71.00
C GLU A 191 -0.38 -24.93 -70.75
N GLY A 192 0.60 -25.61 -70.15
CA GLY A 192 0.51 -27.03 -69.80
C GLY A 192 -0.25 -27.30 -68.49
N ASN A 193 -0.13 -28.54 -67.99
CA ASN A 193 -0.67 -28.91 -66.68
C ASN A 193 0.04 -28.19 -65.53
N GLU A 194 -0.65 -28.15 -64.38
CA GLU A 194 -0.12 -27.50 -63.18
C GLU A 194 0.90 -28.44 -62.52
N ILE A 195 1.97 -27.83 -62.01
CA ILE A 195 3.02 -28.48 -61.24
C ILE A 195 3.07 -27.87 -59.84
N THR A 196 3.51 -28.67 -58.87
CA THR A 196 3.73 -28.25 -57.48
C THR A 196 5.18 -28.49 -57.07
N VAL A 197 5.82 -27.50 -56.47
CA VAL A 197 7.13 -27.62 -55.83
C VAL A 197 6.91 -27.58 -54.32
N ASN A 198 7.27 -28.65 -53.62
CA ASN A 198 7.22 -28.68 -52.17
C ASN A 198 8.56 -28.17 -51.62
N ASP A 199 8.50 -27.08 -50.88
CA ASP A 199 9.58 -26.60 -50.03
C ASP A 199 9.92 -27.65 -48.95
N THR A 200 11.20 -27.94 -48.80
CA THR A 200 11.74 -28.91 -47.82
C THR A 200 12.62 -28.28 -46.74
N SER A 201 12.71 -26.95 -46.70
CA SER A 201 13.40 -26.21 -45.65
C SER A 201 12.72 -26.41 -44.28
N ILE A 202 13.50 -26.37 -43.20
CA ILE A 202 13.04 -26.55 -41.81
C ILE A 202 13.28 -25.25 -41.05
N ASP A 203 12.25 -24.76 -40.36
CA ASP A 203 12.32 -23.55 -39.51
C ASP A 203 13.43 -23.69 -38.44
N ALA A 204 14.30 -22.68 -38.32
CA ALA A 204 15.28 -22.64 -37.24
C ALA A 204 14.57 -22.44 -35.88
N ALA A 205 14.91 -23.23 -34.87
CA ALA A 205 14.38 -23.08 -33.52
C ALA A 205 14.73 -21.69 -32.96
N LYS A 206 13.72 -20.90 -32.60
CA LYS A 206 13.87 -19.57 -31.99
C LYS A 206 14.24 -19.74 -30.51
N LEU A 207 15.32 -19.09 -30.07
CA LEU A 207 15.67 -19.00 -28.65
C LEU A 207 14.58 -18.22 -27.91
N GLU A 208 14.18 -18.72 -26.74
CA GLU A 208 13.18 -18.07 -25.89
C GLU A 208 13.73 -18.00 -24.46
N ILE A 209 13.59 -16.83 -23.83
CA ILE A 209 13.79 -16.63 -22.40
C ILE A 209 12.70 -15.67 -21.92
N ASP A 210 12.17 -15.94 -20.74
CA ASP A 210 11.02 -15.21 -20.20
C ASP A 210 11.09 -15.21 -18.68
N ILE A 211 11.06 -14.03 -18.07
CA ILE A 211 10.97 -13.78 -16.64
C ILE A 211 9.48 -13.84 -16.31
N THR A 212 9.10 -14.89 -15.59
CA THR A 212 7.69 -15.17 -15.31
C THR A 212 7.25 -14.67 -13.94
N GLU A 213 8.21 -14.43 -13.03
CA GLU A 213 7.92 -14.00 -11.67
C GLU A 213 9.06 -13.16 -11.09
N ILE A 214 8.71 -12.02 -10.49
CA ILE A 214 9.64 -11.17 -9.73
C ILE A 214 9.05 -10.97 -8.35
N ALA A 215 9.76 -11.40 -7.30
CA ALA A 215 9.35 -11.24 -5.91
C ALA A 215 7.90 -11.75 -5.64
N GLY A 216 7.52 -12.87 -6.25
CA GLY A 216 6.18 -13.44 -6.11
C GLY A 216 5.09 -12.79 -6.99
N ASP A 217 5.35 -11.68 -7.68
CA ASP A 217 4.46 -11.17 -8.72
C ASP A 217 4.63 -11.98 -9.99
N SER A 218 3.56 -12.64 -10.46
CA SER A 218 3.58 -13.37 -11.71
C SER A 218 3.21 -12.47 -12.88
N GLN A 219 3.96 -12.58 -13.98
CA GLN A 219 3.59 -11.97 -15.25
C GLN A 219 2.28 -12.59 -15.76
N SER A 220 1.43 -11.78 -16.39
CA SER A 220 0.17 -12.27 -16.95
C SER A 220 0.43 -13.24 -18.10
N ALA A 221 -0.18 -14.43 -18.06
CA ALA A 221 -0.06 -15.43 -19.14
C ALA A 221 -0.59 -14.95 -20.52
N SER A 222 -1.30 -13.82 -20.59
CA SER A 222 -1.73 -13.20 -21.84
C SER A 222 -0.64 -12.36 -22.52
N VAL A 223 0.36 -11.94 -21.74
CA VAL A 223 1.57 -11.29 -22.21
C VAL A 223 2.52 -12.43 -22.56
N LYS A 224 2.90 -12.51 -23.83
CA LYS A 224 3.98 -13.39 -24.28
C LYS A 224 5.09 -12.47 -24.73
N ASP A 225 6.14 -12.35 -23.94
CA ASP A 225 7.36 -11.76 -24.43
C ASP A 225 7.94 -12.70 -25.50
N ASP A 226 8.20 -12.17 -26.69
CA ASP A 226 8.77 -12.90 -27.82
C ASP A 226 10.30 -12.77 -27.89
N GLY A 227 10.92 -12.37 -26.77
CA GLY A 227 12.34 -12.07 -26.63
C GLY A 227 12.69 -10.68 -27.18
N THR A 228 11.77 -9.70 -27.06
CA THR A 228 12.00 -8.32 -27.50
C THR A 228 12.16 -7.39 -26.31
N ALA A 229 12.97 -6.33 -26.47
CA ALA A 229 13.32 -5.39 -25.40
C ALA A 229 12.16 -4.45 -24.93
N ALA A 230 10.91 -4.81 -25.17
CA ALA A 230 9.74 -4.00 -24.83
C ALA A 230 9.28 -4.33 -23.41
N GLY A 231 10.07 -3.93 -22.41
CA GLY A 231 9.85 -4.43 -21.06
C GLY A 231 8.52 -4.03 -20.42
N ASP A 232 7.96 -4.97 -19.65
CA ASP A 232 6.64 -4.87 -19.03
C ASP A 232 6.73 -4.49 -17.54
N VAL A 233 5.73 -3.74 -17.06
CA VAL A 233 5.63 -3.35 -15.64
C VAL A 233 4.52 -4.16 -14.99
N TYR A 234 4.87 -5.21 -14.24
CA TYR A 234 3.88 -6.05 -13.56
C TYR A 234 4.21 -6.39 -12.10
N ALA A 235 5.46 -6.19 -11.66
CA ALA A 235 5.90 -6.56 -10.32
C ALA A 235 6.15 -5.35 -9.43
N GLN A 236 5.99 -5.49 -8.12
CA GLN A 236 6.41 -4.51 -7.13
C GLN A 236 7.19 -5.24 -6.05
N ILE A 237 8.44 -4.83 -5.85
CA ILE A 237 9.25 -5.33 -4.74
C ILE A 237 8.84 -4.53 -3.49
N SER A 238 8.53 -5.18 -2.39
CA SER A 238 8.28 -4.49 -1.11
C SER A 238 9.60 -4.18 -0.39
N PRO A 239 9.67 -3.16 0.49
CA PRO A 239 10.84 -2.96 1.35
C PRO A 239 11.19 -4.20 2.19
N ALA A 240 10.18 -4.95 2.62
CA ALA A 240 10.36 -6.19 3.37
C ALA A 240 10.98 -7.29 2.51
N GLU A 241 10.58 -7.42 1.25
CA GLU A 241 11.17 -8.36 0.28
C GLU A 241 12.63 -8.00 -0.05
N ALA A 242 12.92 -6.72 -0.27
CA ALA A 242 14.29 -6.27 -0.54
C ALA A 242 15.25 -6.49 0.64
N ALA A 243 14.76 -6.33 1.87
CA ALA A 243 15.52 -6.62 3.09
C ALA A 243 15.60 -8.13 3.37
N GLY A 244 14.50 -8.85 3.14
CA GLY A 244 14.32 -10.28 3.41
C GLY A 244 15.03 -11.20 2.43
N GLY A 245 15.23 -10.72 1.21
CA GLY A 245 15.59 -11.50 0.05
C GLY A 245 14.34 -12.02 -0.67
N PHE A 246 14.43 -12.20 -1.98
CA PHE A 246 13.31 -12.62 -2.82
C PHE A 246 13.78 -13.46 -4.01
N LEU A 247 12.85 -14.17 -4.64
CA LEU A 247 13.12 -14.98 -5.83
C LEU A 247 12.77 -14.23 -7.11
N ILE A 248 13.56 -14.49 -8.16
CA ILE A 248 13.20 -14.19 -9.55
C ILE A 248 13.16 -15.53 -10.29
N ARG A 249 12.07 -15.79 -11.01
CA ARG A 249 11.86 -17.05 -11.73
C ARG A 249 11.55 -16.78 -13.19
N GLY A 250 11.83 -17.77 -14.02
CA GLY A 250 11.45 -17.73 -15.41
C GLY A 250 11.54 -19.06 -16.11
N THR A 251 11.29 -19.01 -17.41
CA THR A 251 11.42 -20.15 -18.32
C THR A 251 12.38 -19.82 -19.45
N SER A 252 12.89 -20.87 -20.09
CA SER A 252 13.83 -20.75 -21.19
C SER A 252 13.71 -21.95 -22.12
N LYS A 253 14.04 -21.74 -23.40
CA LYS A 253 14.02 -22.79 -24.41
C LYS A 253 15.22 -22.67 -25.33
N ASP A 254 15.80 -23.82 -25.65
CA ASP A 254 16.96 -23.95 -26.54
C ASP A 254 18.23 -23.19 -26.05
N ILE A 255 18.32 -22.93 -24.74
CA ILE A 255 19.50 -22.36 -24.06
C ILE A 255 20.42 -23.49 -23.58
N SER A 256 21.72 -23.37 -23.87
CA SER A 256 22.70 -24.43 -23.59
C SER A 256 23.70 -24.10 -22.47
N GLY A 257 23.72 -22.84 -22.02
CA GLY A 257 24.60 -22.34 -20.96
C GLY A 257 23.84 -21.75 -19.77
N ASP A 258 24.59 -21.11 -18.87
CA ASP A 258 24.01 -20.40 -17.72
C ASP A 258 23.24 -19.15 -18.18
N ILE A 259 22.12 -18.90 -17.49
CA ILE A 259 21.34 -17.67 -17.59
C ILE A 259 21.93 -16.67 -16.58
N THR A 260 22.24 -15.47 -17.06
CA THR A 260 22.65 -14.35 -16.22
C THR A 260 21.44 -13.47 -15.94
N VAL A 261 21.08 -13.31 -14.67
CA VAL A 261 19.98 -12.45 -14.22
C VAL A 261 20.59 -11.23 -13.53
N THR A 262 20.21 -10.04 -13.97
CA THR A 262 20.64 -8.77 -13.39
C THR A 262 19.44 -7.96 -12.93
N ILE A 263 19.59 -7.26 -11.79
CA ILE A 263 18.63 -6.24 -11.35
C ILE A 263 19.38 -4.95 -11.04
N GLY A 264 18.83 -3.82 -11.50
CA GLY A 264 19.37 -2.49 -11.25
C GLY A 264 18.29 -1.42 -11.35
N GLU A 265 18.55 -0.23 -10.80
CA GLU A 265 17.64 0.92 -11.00
C GLU A 265 17.49 1.18 -12.51
N LYS A 266 16.27 1.42 -12.98
CA LYS A 266 15.99 1.66 -14.41
C LYS A 266 16.82 2.84 -14.93
N SER A 267 17.54 2.64 -16.04
CA SER A 267 18.53 3.59 -16.58
C SER A 267 19.75 3.88 -15.67
N GLY A 268 19.91 3.13 -14.59
CA GLY A 268 21.03 3.18 -13.64
C GLY A 268 22.06 2.07 -13.87
N ALA A 269 22.89 1.82 -12.85
CA ALA A 269 23.84 0.71 -12.87
C ALA A 269 23.18 -0.58 -12.37
N VAL A 270 23.64 -1.73 -12.90
CA VAL A 270 23.31 -3.05 -12.35
C VAL A 270 23.80 -3.13 -10.90
N ILE A 271 22.92 -3.55 -9.99
CA ILE A 271 23.20 -3.66 -8.56
C ILE A 271 23.53 -5.11 -8.21
N VAL A 272 22.69 -6.06 -8.64
CA VAL A 272 22.87 -7.49 -8.37
C VAL A 272 23.02 -8.24 -9.69
N THR A 273 23.90 -9.26 -9.68
CA THR A 273 24.09 -10.20 -10.79
C THR A 273 24.11 -11.62 -10.23
N LYS A 274 23.27 -12.49 -10.77
CA LYS A 274 23.20 -13.92 -10.45
C LYS A 274 23.34 -14.74 -11.72
N THR A 275 23.83 -15.96 -11.58
CA THR A 275 23.92 -16.94 -12.67
C THR A 275 23.24 -18.22 -12.23
N VAL A 276 22.43 -18.81 -13.11
CA VAL A 276 21.75 -20.08 -12.88
C VAL A 276 21.79 -20.96 -14.12
N THR A 277 21.99 -22.26 -13.93
CA THR A 277 21.82 -23.24 -15.00
C THR A 277 20.33 -23.63 -15.05
N PRO A 278 19.63 -23.47 -16.18
CA PRO A 278 18.21 -23.85 -16.28
C PRO A 278 18.02 -25.36 -16.11
N ALA A 279 16.88 -25.73 -15.54
CA ALA A 279 16.47 -27.13 -15.41
C ALA A 279 16.13 -27.74 -16.78
N ALA A 280 16.01 -29.07 -16.83
CA ALA A 280 15.77 -29.80 -18.08
C ALA A 280 14.41 -29.47 -18.74
N ASP A 281 13.45 -28.96 -17.97
CA ASP A 281 12.15 -28.47 -18.46
C ASP A 281 12.17 -26.99 -18.87
N GLY A 282 13.35 -26.35 -18.81
CA GLY A 282 13.54 -24.94 -19.15
C GLY A 282 13.31 -23.97 -17.99
N SER A 283 12.81 -24.43 -16.85
CA SER A 283 12.57 -23.57 -15.68
C SER A 283 13.87 -23.14 -15.01
N TRP A 284 13.90 -21.93 -14.46
CA TRP A 284 15.05 -21.42 -13.71
C TRP A 284 14.60 -20.48 -12.59
N SER A 285 15.43 -20.34 -11.55
CA SER A 285 15.16 -19.51 -10.37
C SER A 285 16.47 -18.99 -9.80
N VAL A 286 16.51 -17.70 -9.45
CA VAL A 286 17.63 -17.09 -8.71
C VAL A 286 17.13 -16.50 -7.40
N ASN A 287 17.94 -16.64 -6.35
CA ASN A 287 17.70 -16.01 -5.05
C ASN A 287 18.52 -14.72 -4.95
N ILE A 288 17.82 -13.60 -4.79
CA ILE A 288 18.39 -12.32 -4.38
C ILE A 288 18.39 -12.33 -2.86
N GLY A 289 19.57 -12.49 -2.27
CA GLY A 289 19.71 -12.66 -0.83
C GLY A 289 19.32 -11.42 -0.03
N ALA A 290 19.13 -11.60 1.27
CA ALA A 290 18.81 -10.52 2.21
C ALA A 290 19.78 -9.33 2.05
N ASN A 291 19.21 -8.14 1.86
CA ASN A 291 19.95 -6.88 1.67
C ASN A 291 20.92 -6.85 0.47
N GLU A 292 20.84 -7.77 -0.50
CA GLU A 292 21.69 -7.75 -1.69
C GLU A 292 21.31 -6.63 -2.67
N LEU A 293 20.04 -6.25 -2.75
CA LEU A 293 19.56 -5.11 -3.55
C LEU A 293 19.85 -3.78 -2.82
N THR A 294 21.12 -3.44 -2.69
CA THR A 294 21.57 -2.28 -1.90
C THR A 294 21.00 -0.97 -2.44
N GLY A 295 20.56 -0.08 -1.55
CA GLY A 295 20.00 1.23 -1.93
C GLY A 295 18.60 1.14 -2.55
N TYR A 296 17.88 0.06 -2.27
CA TYR A 296 16.49 -0.11 -2.70
C TYR A 296 15.59 1.04 -2.23
N ALA A 297 14.69 1.50 -3.11
CA ALA A 297 13.62 2.41 -2.76
C ALA A 297 12.36 2.08 -3.58
N ALA A 298 11.24 1.82 -2.91
CA ALA A 298 9.97 1.46 -3.55
C ALA A 298 9.41 2.56 -4.47
N THR A 299 9.92 3.80 -4.37
CA THR A 299 9.55 4.93 -5.23
C THR A 299 10.29 4.96 -6.58
N LYS A 300 11.23 4.03 -6.79
CA LYS A 300 12.00 3.88 -8.03
C LYS A 300 11.55 2.66 -8.81
N GLU A 301 11.76 2.69 -10.12
CA GLU A 301 11.59 1.53 -11.00
C GLU A 301 12.92 0.77 -11.12
N TYR A 302 12.85 -0.56 -11.12
CA TYR A 302 14.00 -1.43 -11.31
C TYR A 302 13.84 -2.21 -12.61
N GLU A 303 14.94 -2.36 -13.34
CA GLU A 303 15.05 -3.24 -14.51
C GLU A 303 15.55 -4.60 -14.05
N VAL A 304 14.78 -5.65 -14.36
CA VAL A 304 15.18 -7.05 -14.21
C VAL A 304 15.45 -7.59 -15.60
N LYS A 305 16.68 -8.06 -15.83
CA LYS A 305 17.10 -8.52 -17.14
C LYS A 305 17.68 -9.93 -17.06
N ALA A 306 17.17 -10.83 -17.87
CA ALA A 306 17.66 -12.19 -18.02
C ALA A 306 18.35 -12.34 -19.38
N VAL A 307 19.57 -12.88 -19.41
CA VAL A 307 20.33 -13.11 -20.63
C VAL A 307 20.82 -14.55 -20.67
N GLY A 308 20.46 -15.27 -21.71
CA GLY A 308 20.93 -16.63 -21.93
C GLY A 308 21.50 -16.82 -23.34
N LYS A 309 22.23 -17.93 -23.55
CA LYS A 309 22.93 -18.20 -24.80
C LYS A 309 22.77 -19.64 -25.29
N ASP A 310 22.71 -19.79 -26.60
CA ASP A 310 22.76 -21.09 -27.28
C ASP A 310 24.21 -21.61 -27.40
N ALA A 311 24.35 -22.80 -28.01
CA ALA A 311 25.65 -23.44 -28.20
C ALA A 311 26.56 -22.69 -29.19
N ASN A 312 25.98 -21.81 -30.02
CA ASN A 312 26.69 -20.97 -30.99
C ASN A 312 27.02 -19.57 -30.43
N ASN A 313 26.76 -19.34 -29.13
CA ASN A 313 26.97 -18.07 -28.45
C ASN A 313 26.09 -16.91 -28.99
N THR A 314 24.95 -17.25 -29.56
CA THR A 314 23.83 -16.34 -29.86
C THR A 314 23.09 -16.03 -28.57
N SER A 315 22.87 -14.75 -28.26
CA SER A 315 22.17 -14.33 -27.04
C SER A 315 20.70 -14.04 -27.30
N VAL A 316 19.86 -14.43 -26.35
CA VAL A 316 18.50 -13.93 -26.19
C VAL A 316 18.42 -13.21 -24.85
N GLU A 317 17.64 -12.15 -24.79
CA GLU A 317 17.39 -11.41 -23.56
C GLU A 317 15.90 -11.14 -23.37
N ASP A 318 15.55 -11.00 -22.11
CA ASP A 318 14.24 -10.57 -21.66
C ASP A 318 14.44 -9.49 -20.57
N ILE A 319 13.56 -8.48 -20.58
CA ILE A 319 13.65 -7.29 -19.74
C ILE A 319 12.27 -7.01 -19.15
N ASP A 320 12.19 -7.02 -17.84
CA ASP A 320 11.02 -6.61 -17.08
C ASP A 320 11.31 -5.40 -16.19
N TYR A 321 10.25 -4.70 -15.80
CA TYR A 321 10.31 -3.58 -14.89
C TYR A 321 9.46 -3.81 -13.64
N THR A 322 9.98 -3.37 -12.51
CA THR A 322 9.17 -3.21 -11.31
C THR A 322 8.44 -1.87 -11.36
N ALA A 323 7.20 -1.85 -10.89
CA ALA A 323 6.46 -0.65 -10.62
C ALA A 323 7.20 0.20 -9.57
N SER A 324 6.91 1.49 -9.62
CA SER A 324 7.30 2.44 -8.58
C SER A 324 6.05 2.90 -7.85
N THR A 325 6.15 3.05 -6.54
CA THR A 325 5.04 3.43 -5.66
C THR A 325 4.53 4.84 -6.04
N PRO A 326 3.23 5.01 -6.34
CA PRO A 326 2.61 6.33 -6.51
C PRO A 326 2.86 7.24 -5.31
N GLN A 327 3.00 8.54 -5.55
CA GLN A 327 3.30 9.52 -4.51
C GLN A 327 2.22 10.59 -4.46
N VAL A 328 1.85 11.01 -3.25
CA VAL A 328 0.93 12.14 -3.05
C VAL A 328 1.59 13.44 -3.50
N THR A 329 0.92 14.17 -4.39
CA THR A 329 1.37 15.47 -4.93
C THR A 329 0.64 16.65 -4.31
N ALA A 330 -0.59 16.45 -3.87
CA ALA A 330 -1.41 17.42 -3.15
C ALA A 330 -2.33 16.68 -2.18
N ILE A 331 -2.55 17.27 -1.01
CA ILE A 331 -3.48 16.80 0.02
C ILE A 331 -4.02 18.01 0.78
N LYS A 332 -5.33 18.02 1.06
CA LYS A 332 -6.00 19.06 1.84
C LYS A 332 -7.28 18.52 2.48
N LEU A 333 -7.76 19.23 3.49
CA LEU A 333 -9.06 19.00 4.10
C LEU A 333 -9.97 20.21 3.78
N VAL A 334 -11.26 20.00 3.58
CA VAL A 334 -12.21 21.06 3.20
C VAL A 334 -13.31 21.14 4.24
N ASP A 335 -13.39 22.30 4.88
CA ASP A 335 -14.41 22.68 5.86
C ASP A 335 -15.56 23.39 5.13
N ASN A 336 -16.79 22.93 5.37
CA ASN A 336 -17.96 23.42 4.66
C ASN A 336 -19.01 24.10 5.56
N LEU A 337 -18.89 24.04 6.88
CA LEU A 337 -19.72 24.74 7.90
C LEU A 337 -21.24 24.54 7.76
N ASN A 338 -21.69 23.46 7.10
CA ASN A 338 -23.10 23.23 6.79
C ASN A 338 -23.75 22.13 7.64
N ASP A 339 -22.97 21.41 8.43
CA ASP A 339 -23.35 20.18 9.13
C ASP A 339 -23.25 20.30 10.66
N GLU A 340 -22.81 21.44 11.20
CA GLU A 340 -22.71 21.70 12.64
C GLU A 340 -24.00 22.37 13.16
N PRO A 341 -24.95 21.63 13.75
CA PRO A 341 -26.06 22.26 14.44
C PRO A 341 -25.55 22.91 15.72
N LEU A 342 -25.87 24.20 15.92
CA LEU A 342 -25.89 24.75 17.29
C LEU A 342 -26.99 24.00 18.05
N GLU A 343 -26.60 23.29 19.11
CA GLU A 343 -27.49 22.46 19.91
C GLU A 343 -28.72 23.27 20.38
N ASP A 344 -29.90 22.66 20.29
CA ASP A 344 -31.24 23.19 20.64
C ASP A 344 -32.01 24.07 19.61
N GLY A 345 -31.39 24.57 18.55
CA GLY A 345 -32.06 25.38 17.52
C GLY A 345 -32.48 26.80 17.96
N THR A 346 -31.92 27.34 19.05
CA THR A 346 -32.13 28.73 19.51
C THR A 346 -31.28 29.76 18.78
N TYR A 347 -30.22 29.33 18.09
CA TYR A 347 -29.30 30.20 17.35
C TYR A 347 -29.00 29.70 15.94
N GLN A 348 -28.65 30.62 15.05
CA GLN A 348 -28.09 30.31 13.73
C GLN A 348 -26.69 30.94 13.67
N TYR A 349 -25.70 30.30 13.03
CA TYR A 349 -24.38 30.92 12.82
C TYR A 349 -24.48 32.30 12.15
N SER A 350 -25.52 32.51 11.33
CA SER A 350 -25.86 33.80 10.72
C SER A 350 -26.12 34.94 11.71
N ASP A 351 -26.41 34.63 12.99
CA ASP A 351 -26.60 35.62 14.05
C ASP A 351 -25.27 36.20 14.55
N TYR A 352 -24.16 35.47 14.36
CA TYR A 352 -22.83 35.82 14.86
C TYR A 352 -21.86 36.22 13.75
N TYR A 353 -21.95 35.59 12.57
CA TYR A 353 -21.13 35.94 11.41
C TYR A 353 -21.84 35.59 10.08
N THR A 354 -21.35 36.16 8.98
CA THR A 354 -21.94 35.90 7.65
C THR A 354 -21.71 34.46 7.20
N GLN A 355 -22.70 33.84 6.56
CA GLN A 355 -22.55 32.53 5.92
C GLN A 355 -21.33 32.50 4.98
N ASN A 356 -20.60 31.37 4.95
CA ASN A 356 -19.36 31.20 4.17
C ASN A 356 -18.27 32.21 4.54
N ASN A 357 -18.17 32.58 5.82
CA ASN A 357 -17.08 33.42 6.29
C ASN A 357 -15.74 32.70 6.03
N PRO A 358 -14.83 33.26 5.20
CA PRO A 358 -13.57 32.60 4.87
C PRO A 358 -12.61 32.46 6.06
N LYS A 359 -12.96 33.01 7.22
CA LYS A 359 -12.27 32.74 8.48
C LYS A 359 -12.51 31.31 8.98
N TYR A 360 -13.68 30.75 8.70
CA TYR A 360 -14.18 29.50 9.27
C TYR A 360 -14.51 28.44 8.19
N VAL A 361 -14.75 28.85 6.93
CA VAL A 361 -15.03 27.92 5.80
C VAL A 361 -13.90 27.91 4.78
N GLY A 362 -13.58 26.73 4.25
CA GLY A 362 -12.72 26.55 3.08
C GLY A 362 -11.65 25.49 3.25
N ASP A 363 -10.54 25.67 2.52
CA ASP A 363 -9.41 24.74 2.59
C ASP A 363 -8.70 24.88 3.95
N VAL A 364 -8.68 23.80 4.70
CA VAL A 364 -7.86 23.63 5.91
C VAL A 364 -6.45 23.21 5.45
N ALA A 365 -5.43 23.94 5.89
CA ALA A 365 -4.05 23.63 5.61
C ALA A 365 -3.53 22.52 6.55
N LYS A 366 -2.61 21.68 6.07
CA LYS A 366 -1.92 20.70 6.91
C LYS A 366 -1.23 21.40 8.08
N ALA A 367 -1.52 20.98 9.31
CA ALA A 367 -0.80 21.44 10.49
C ALA A 367 0.64 20.90 10.47
N THR A 368 1.64 21.77 10.64
CA THR A 368 3.02 21.33 10.89
C THR A 368 3.22 20.88 12.34
N ASN A 369 2.40 21.42 13.23
CA ASN A 369 2.33 21.07 14.65
C ASN A 369 0.90 21.37 15.13
N PRO A 370 0.07 20.34 15.42
CA PRO A 370 -1.30 20.54 15.89
C PRO A 370 -1.45 21.42 17.14
N GLN A 371 -0.45 21.47 18.04
CA GLN A 371 -0.40 22.38 19.21
C GLN A 371 -0.30 23.87 18.84
N THR A 372 -0.19 24.20 17.55
CA THR A 372 -0.16 25.59 17.07
C THR A 372 -1.26 25.88 16.06
N ALA A 373 -2.17 24.94 15.85
CA ALA A 373 -3.34 25.09 14.98
C ALA A 373 -4.39 25.98 15.67
N THR A 374 -4.63 27.16 15.10
CA THR A 374 -5.49 28.21 15.66
C THR A 374 -6.37 28.88 14.57
N SER A 375 -6.41 28.32 13.36
CA SER A 375 -7.17 28.79 12.19
C SER A 375 -7.15 27.73 11.07
N LEU A 376 -8.00 27.88 10.04
CA LEU A 376 -7.92 27.06 8.82
C LEU A 376 -6.49 27.02 8.21
N ALA A 377 -5.78 28.14 8.23
CA ALA A 377 -4.46 28.29 7.60
C ALA A 377 -3.32 27.54 8.31
N ASN A 378 -3.54 27.04 9.52
CA ASN A 378 -2.60 26.22 10.28
C ASN A 378 -3.21 24.91 10.80
N GLY A 379 -4.37 24.51 10.28
CA GLY A 379 -4.95 23.18 10.47
C GLY A 379 -5.99 23.05 11.58
N LEU A 380 -6.71 24.12 11.94
CA LEU A 380 -7.87 24.07 12.83
C LEU A 380 -9.18 24.06 12.01
N THR A 381 -10.13 23.21 12.38
CA THR A 381 -11.48 23.11 11.81
C THR A 381 -12.47 22.74 12.93
N ASN A 382 -13.75 23.06 12.74
CA ASN A 382 -14.84 22.57 13.58
C ASN A 382 -15.76 21.56 12.87
N ASP A 383 -15.51 21.32 11.59
CA ASP A 383 -16.25 20.38 10.75
C ASP A 383 -15.85 18.92 11.10
N LYS A 384 -16.81 18.14 11.60
CA LYS A 384 -16.62 16.76 12.05
C LYS A 384 -16.60 15.75 10.90
N ASP A 385 -17.10 16.13 9.74
CA ASP A 385 -17.14 15.32 8.52
C ASP A 385 -16.35 15.94 7.35
N ALA A 386 -15.40 16.81 7.71
CA ALA A 386 -14.52 17.52 6.79
C ALA A 386 -13.92 16.59 5.73
N VAL A 387 -14.00 17.02 4.46
CA VAL A 387 -13.67 16.17 3.32
C VAL A 387 -12.17 16.21 3.05
N LEU A 388 -11.51 15.04 3.06
CA LEU A 388 -10.11 14.91 2.66
C LEU A 388 -10.02 14.76 1.13
N GLU A 389 -9.25 15.62 0.48
CA GLU A 389 -8.95 15.54 -0.95
C GLU A 389 -7.45 15.33 -1.16
N PHE A 390 -7.06 14.37 -2.00
CA PHE A 390 -5.67 14.18 -2.38
C PHE A 390 -5.48 13.75 -3.84
N THR A 391 -4.28 13.90 -4.37
CA THR A 391 -3.92 13.54 -5.75
C THR A 391 -2.58 12.82 -5.81
N LEU A 392 -2.52 11.72 -6.56
CA LEU A 392 -1.31 10.94 -6.85
C LEU A 392 -0.62 11.44 -8.13
N ASP A 393 0.69 11.22 -8.23
CA ASP A 393 1.48 11.55 -9.43
C ASP A 393 1.20 10.59 -10.61
N LYS A 394 0.75 9.37 -10.33
CA LYS A 394 0.36 8.33 -11.28
C LYS A 394 -0.65 7.37 -10.65
N ALA A 395 -1.38 6.64 -11.49
CA ALA A 395 -2.33 5.63 -11.02
C ALA A 395 -1.58 4.40 -10.44
N PRO A 396 -2.14 3.72 -9.42
CA PRO A 396 -1.61 2.46 -8.93
C PRO A 396 -1.55 1.38 -10.03
N THR A 397 -0.48 0.58 -10.03
CA THR A 397 -0.27 -0.56 -10.97
C THR A 397 0.24 -1.79 -10.21
N ALA A 398 0.42 -2.96 -10.87
CA ALA A 398 1.06 -4.14 -10.27
C ALA A 398 0.44 -4.59 -8.93
N GLY A 399 -0.90 -4.66 -8.84
CA GLY A 399 -1.60 -5.08 -7.62
C GLY A 399 -1.64 -4.04 -6.49
N GLN A 400 -1.08 -2.85 -6.69
CA GLN A 400 -1.13 -1.78 -5.71
C GLN A 400 -2.57 -1.32 -5.41
N THR A 401 -2.87 -1.07 -4.15
CA THR A 401 -4.14 -0.48 -3.71
C THR A 401 -3.90 0.78 -2.89
N VAL A 402 -4.85 1.72 -2.94
CA VAL A 402 -4.78 2.96 -2.16
C VAL A 402 -5.65 2.79 -0.92
N LYS A 403 -5.07 3.05 0.24
CA LYS A 403 -5.72 3.06 1.54
C LYS A 403 -5.60 4.43 2.18
N VAL A 404 -6.58 4.76 3.01
CA VAL A 404 -6.53 5.95 3.87
C VAL A 404 -6.81 5.51 5.29
N TYR A 405 -5.84 5.76 6.16
CA TYR A 405 -5.95 5.54 7.60
C TYR A 405 -6.11 6.88 8.32
N ARG A 406 -6.88 6.88 9.40
CA ARG A 406 -6.98 7.99 10.35
C ARG A 406 -6.40 7.54 11.69
N TYR A 407 -5.62 8.40 12.32
CA TYR A 407 -5.07 8.20 13.66
C TYR A 407 -5.48 9.35 14.57
N THR A 408 -5.64 9.04 15.85
CA THR A 408 -5.71 10.01 16.93
C THR A 408 -4.27 10.33 17.38
N LEU A 409 -3.99 11.62 17.64
CA LEU A 409 -2.68 12.09 18.09
C LEU A 409 -2.74 12.60 19.54
N SER A 410 -2.13 11.88 20.47
CA SER A 410 -2.04 12.29 21.89
C SER A 410 -0.68 12.90 22.22
N GLU A 411 -0.64 13.86 23.15
CA GLU A 411 0.62 14.50 23.58
C GLU A 411 1.53 13.47 24.25
N SER A 412 2.73 13.32 23.70
CA SER A 412 3.72 12.36 24.16
C SER A 412 4.59 12.92 25.30
N SER A 413 5.00 12.01 26.17
CA SER A 413 6.03 12.22 27.18
C SER A 413 7.44 12.41 26.58
N ASP A 414 7.66 11.97 25.33
CA ASP A 414 8.91 12.18 24.59
C ASP A 414 8.95 13.58 23.97
N VAL A 415 9.86 14.42 24.45
CA VAL A 415 10.04 15.78 23.96
C VAL A 415 10.52 15.87 22.50
N ASN A 416 11.12 14.80 21.96
CA ASN A 416 11.60 14.78 20.57
C ASN A 416 10.52 14.31 19.59
N ASN A 417 9.60 13.47 20.07
CA ASN A 417 8.41 13.08 19.34
C ASN A 417 7.17 13.48 20.14
N PRO A 418 6.70 14.74 19.99
CA PRO A 418 5.71 15.34 20.87
C PRO A 418 4.31 14.73 20.76
N TYR A 419 4.09 13.80 19.83
CA TYR A 419 2.85 13.07 19.67
C TYR A 419 3.08 11.58 19.53
N THR A 420 2.12 10.83 20.05
CA THR A 420 2.01 9.41 19.82
C THR A 420 0.73 9.15 19.04
N GLU A 421 0.85 8.39 17.95
CA GLU A 421 -0.26 7.92 17.12
C GLU A 421 -0.91 6.70 17.78
N HIS A 422 -2.24 6.63 17.75
CA HIS A 422 -3.07 5.49 18.18
C HIS A 422 -4.45 5.54 17.52
N GLY A 423 -5.31 4.54 17.76
CA GLY A 423 -6.66 4.48 17.18
C GLY A 423 -6.65 4.45 15.65
N LYS A 424 -5.91 3.50 15.06
CA LYS A 424 -5.74 3.39 13.60
C LYS A 424 -7.06 2.92 12.96
N THR A 425 -7.82 3.85 12.40
CA THR A 425 -9.08 3.56 11.68
C THR A 425 -8.85 3.49 10.16
N ASP A 426 -9.24 2.38 9.50
CA ASP A 426 -9.31 2.31 8.02
C ASP A 426 -10.58 3.03 7.51
N VAL A 427 -10.39 4.21 6.90
CA VAL A 427 -11.49 5.02 6.33
C VAL A 427 -11.60 4.88 4.81
N THR A 428 -10.94 3.88 4.22
CA THR A 428 -10.92 3.67 2.77
C THR A 428 -12.31 3.43 2.18
N ALA A 429 -13.25 2.87 2.96
CA ALA A 429 -14.62 2.64 2.52
C ALA A 429 -15.39 3.94 2.19
N ASP A 430 -14.95 5.08 2.75
CA ASP A 430 -15.52 6.40 2.50
C ASP A 430 -14.88 7.12 1.31
N MET A 431 -13.84 6.52 0.72
CA MET A 431 -13.06 7.07 -0.39
C MET A 431 -13.75 6.86 -1.74
N LEU A 432 -13.68 7.88 -2.60
CA LEU A 432 -14.05 7.82 -4.00
C LEU A 432 -12.87 8.25 -4.88
N ALA A 433 -12.57 7.46 -5.91
CA ALA A 433 -11.52 7.75 -6.89
C ALA A 433 -12.10 8.39 -8.16
N SER A 434 -11.34 9.29 -8.78
CA SER A 434 -11.62 9.79 -10.12
C SER A 434 -11.44 8.69 -11.18
N THR A 435 -12.02 8.89 -12.36
CA THR A 435 -11.99 7.89 -13.45
C THR A 435 -10.59 7.61 -14.00
N ASP A 436 -9.65 8.54 -13.82
CA ASP A 436 -8.24 8.39 -14.21
C ASP A 436 -7.36 7.76 -13.10
N GLY A 437 -7.93 7.52 -11.91
CA GLY A 437 -7.21 6.94 -10.77
C GLY A 437 -6.19 7.87 -10.10
N LEU A 438 -6.27 9.18 -10.34
CA LEU A 438 -5.30 10.16 -9.82
C LEU A 438 -5.81 10.94 -8.61
N THR A 439 -7.07 11.37 -8.61
CA THR A 439 -7.64 12.22 -7.56
C THR A 439 -8.62 11.42 -6.72
N TYR A 440 -8.59 11.64 -5.41
CA TYR A 440 -9.38 10.91 -4.43
C TYR A 440 -10.03 11.88 -3.45
N THR A 441 -11.25 11.56 -3.03
CA THR A 441 -11.98 12.26 -1.97
C THR A 441 -12.46 11.28 -0.91
N VAL A 442 -12.23 11.58 0.37
CA VAL A 442 -12.77 10.82 1.49
C VAL A 442 -13.77 11.70 2.23
N THR A 443 -15.02 11.26 2.29
CA THR A 443 -16.09 11.93 3.03
C THR A 443 -16.53 11.01 4.17
N PRO A 444 -16.12 11.28 5.42
CA PRO A 444 -16.48 10.48 6.59
C PRO A 444 -17.99 10.21 6.68
N LYS A 445 -18.37 8.96 6.98
CA LYS A 445 -19.79 8.56 7.15
C LYS A 445 -19.98 7.63 8.35
N GLY A 446 -21.18 7.66 8.93
CA GLY A 446 -21.55 6.77 10.04
C GLY A 446 -20.57 6.91 11.20
N ASN A 447 -19.96 5.81 11.64
CA ASN A 447 -19.00 5.79 12.75
C ASN A 447 -17.66 6.47 12.42
N ASN A 448 -17.40 6.81 11.14
CA ASN A 448 -16.19 7.54 10.75
C ASN A 448 -16.34 9.06 10.94
N VAL A 449 -17.55 9.57 11.13
CA VAL A 449 -17.77 10.98 11.50
C VAL A 449 -17.16 11.20 12.88
N LEU A 450 -16.38 12.27 13.03
CA LEU A 450 -15.69 12.55 14.29
C LEU A 450 -16.69 12.97 15.38
N SER A 451 -16.32 12.70 16.63
CA SER A 451 -17.13 13.03 17.80
C SER A 451 -16.90 14.49 18.25
N GLU A 452 -17.78 14.98 19.12
CA GLU A 452 -17.59 16.28 19.78
C GLU A 452 -16.26 16.31 20.55
N THR A 453 -15.58 17.46 20.53
CA THR A 453 -14.32 17.64 21.24
C THR A 453 -14.02 19.11 21.46
N TYR A 454 -13.47 19.42 22.63
CA TYR A 454 -12.82 20.70 22.89
C TYR A 454 -11.49 20.85 22.13
N SER A 455 -10.81 19.73 21.85
CA SER A 455 -9.44 19.77 21.36
C SER A 455 -8.93 18.35 21.10
N GLN A 456 -9.15 17.82 19.90
CA GLN A 456 -8.54 16.56 19.48
C GLN A 456 -7.70 16.75 18.22
N ASN A 457 -6.52 16.15 18.23
CA ASN A 457 -5.62 16.15 17.08
C ASN A 457 -5.75 14.82 16.34
N TYR A 458 -5.73 14.90 15.01
CA TYR A 458 -5.84 13.74 14.12
C TYR A 458 -4.80 13.80 13.01
N ARG A 459 -4.49 12.63 12.45
CA ARG A 459 -3.68 12.46 11.24
C ARG A 459 -4.41 11.57 10.26
N TYR A 460 -4.62 12.04 9.04
CA TYR A 460 -4.86 11.16 7.90
C TYR A 460 -3.52 10.71 7.32
N GLU A 461 -3.43 9.44 6.93
CA GLU A 461 -2.29 8.87 6.21
C GLU A 461 -2.79 8.15 4.97
N VAL A 462 -2.35 8.64 3.81
CA VAL A 462 -2.56 7.97 2.52
C VAL A 462 -1.44 6.95 2.31
N VAL A 463 -1.82 5.69 2.24
CA VAL A 463 -0.91 4.56 2.05
C VAL A 463 -1.21 3.92 0.70
N VAL A 464 -0.15 3.57 -0.04
CA VAL A 464 -0.27 2.61 -1.12
C VAL A 464 0.20 1.27 -0.56
N GLU A 465 -0.62 0.25 -0.64
CA GLU A 465 -0.28 -1.12 -0.26
C GLU A 465 0.07 -1.92 -1.50
N ASP A 466 0.99 -2.88 -1.36
CA ASP A 466 1.25 -3.87 -2.40
C ASP A 466 0.24 -5.03 -2.38
N LYS A 467 0.51 -6.06 -3.18
CA LYS A 467 -0.33 -7.27 -3.29
C LYS A 467 -0.45 -8.08 -2.00
N ASN A 468 0.51 -7.95 -1.10
CA ASN A 468 0.56 -8.66 0.19
C ASN A 468 -0.13 -7.84 1.29
N GLY A 469 -0.57 -6.61 0.98
CA GLY A 469 -1.06 -5.67 1.97
C GLY A 469 0.04 -4.89 2.68
N ASP A 470 1.31 -5.03 2.27
CA ASP A 470 2.41 -4.30 2.88
C ASP A 470 2.34 -2.82 2.46
N ALA A 471 2.38 -1.93 3.44
CA ALA A 471 2.40 -0.50 3.21
C ALA A 471 3.70 -0.08 2.51
N LEU A 472 3.60 0.35 1.26
CA LEU A 472 4.71 0.94 0.49
C LEU A 472 4.95 2.41 0.85
N SER A 473 3.98 3.04 1.55
CA SER A 473 3.90 4.42 2.03
C SER A 473 4.18 5.51 0.97
N THR A 474 3.42 6.60 1.02
CA THR A 474 3.67 7.78 0.16
C THR A 474 4.58 8.82 0.84
N GLY A 475 5.14 8.47 2.00
CA GLY A 475 5.98 9.34 2.83
C GLY A 475 5.21 10.50 3.47
N ASP A 476 5.94 11.53 3.94
CA ASP A 476 5.37 12.67 4.66
C ASP A 476 4.32 13.47 3.87
N LYS A 477 4.33 13.37 2.53
CA LYS A 477 3.35 14.03 1.66
C LYS A 477 1.97 13.41 1.73
N GLY A 478 1.86 12.12 2.09
CA GLY A 478 0.58 11.45 2.32
C GLY A 478 0.01 11.65 3.71
N LYS A 479 0.75 12.29 4.62
CA LYS A 479 0.28 12.59 5.98
C LYS A 479 -0.39 13.96 6.01
N PHE A 480 -1.55 14.07 6.65
CA PHE A 480 -2.25 15.33 6.86
C PHE A 480 -2.72 15.42 8.31
N ASP A 481 -2.08 16.31 9.06
CA ASP A 481 -2.41 16.55 10.46
C ASP A 481 -3.35 17.74 10.57
N PHE A 482 -4.32 17.63 11.47
CA PHE A 482 -5.23 18.73 11.80
C PHE A 482 -5.71 18.60 13.25
N ARG A 483 -6.31 19.68 13.72
CA ARG A 483 -6.96 19.79 15.01
C ARG A 483 -8.45 20.02 14.78
N LEU A 484 -9.26 19.19 15.40
CA LEU A 484 -10.70 19.36 15.49
C LEU A 484 -11.04 20.05 16.82
N ASP A 485 -11.93 21.04 16.73
CA ASP A 485 -12.50 21.74 17.87
C ASP A 485 -13.95 22.11 17.56
N THR A 486 -14.88 21.49 18.26
CA THR A 486 -16.32 21.64 18.03
C THR A 486 -17.02 22.38 19.17
N LEU A 487 -16.32 22.63 20.28
CA LEU A 487 -16.87 23.17 21.52
C LEU A 487 -15.97 24.27 22.08
N VAL A 488 -16.57 25.36 22.55
CA VAL A 488 -15.81 26.45 23.18
C VAL A 488 -15.31 26.03 24.57
N GLU A 489 -13.99 26.02 24.79
CA GLU A 489 -13.46 25.81 26.14
C GLU A 489 -13.63 27.09 26.99
N GLN A 490 -14.23 26.96 28.18
CA GLN A 490 -14.36 28.10 29.08
C GLN A 490 -12.99 28.62 29.57
N MET A 491 -12.66 29.86 29.21
CA MET A 491 -11.39 30.53 29.55
C MET A 491 -11.17 30.66 31.07
N SER A 492 -9.91 30.64 31.50
CA SER A 492 -9.55 30.87 32.91
C SER A 492 -9.48 32.35 33.26
N VAL A 493 -9.89 32.70 34.47
CA VAL A 493 -9.69 34.06 35.00
C VAL A 493 -8.35 34.19 35.71
N GLU A 494 -7.43 34.89 35.05
CA GLU A 494 -6.15 35.27 35.62
C GLU A 494 -6.29 36.42 36.60
N LYS A 495 -7.14 37.41 36.33
CA LYS A 495 -7.32 38.57 37.22
C LYS A 495 -8.78 38.96 37.30
N PHE A 496 -9.25 39.23 38.51
CA PHE A 496 -10.55 39.84 38.74
C PHE A 496 -10.38 40.91 39.82
N ASP A 497 -10.08 42.15 39.41
CA ASP A 497 -9.90 43.27 40.32
C ASP A 497 -11.21 44.02 40.48
N ILE A 498 -11.89 43.79 41.59
CA ILE A 498 -13.16 44.45 41.90
C ILE A 498 -12.98 45.95 42.15
N ALA A 499 -11.81 46.38 42.63
CA ALA A 499 -11.57 47.78 42.95
C ALA A 499 -11.43 48.64 41.70
N THR A 500 -10.78 48.11 40.65
CA THR A 500 -10.61 48.80 39.37
C THR A 500 -11.67 48.43 38.34
N GLY A 501 -12.34 47.28 38.50
CA GLY A 501 -13.25 46.70 37.51
C GLY A 501 -12.53 45.98 36.35
N GLU A 502 -11.21 45.75 36.47
CA GLU A 502 -10.41 45.07 35.46
C GLU A 502 -10.52 43.56 35.60
N VAL A 503 -10.83 42.88 34.50
CA VAL A 503 -10.87 41.41 34.43
C VAL A 503 -9.97 40.96 33.29
N ILE A 504 -9.12 39.97 33.56
CA ILE A 504 -8.23 39.37 32.58
C ILE A 504 -8.57 37.89 32.46
N PHE A 505 -9.03 37.50 31.27
CA PHE A 505 -9.19 36.10 30.89
C PHE A 505 -7.95 35.65 30.12
N ALA A 506 -7.54 34.42 30.39
CA ALA A 506 -6.50 33.72 29.66
C ALA A 506 -7.09 32.47 29.00
N PRO A 507 -6.72 32.20 27.73
CA PRO A 507 -7.08 30.95 27.07
C PRO A 507 -6.50 29.77 27.85
N VAL A 508 -7.26 28.68 27.92
CA VAL A 508 -6.80 27.39 28.47
C VAL A 508 -6.62 26.39 27.34
N GLY A 509 -7.53 26.39 26.37
CA GLY A 509 -7.37 25.72 25.10
C GLY A 509 -6.70 26.59 24.06
N LEU A 510 -6.30 25.96 22.95
CA LEU A 510 -5.59 26.64 21.87
C LEU A 510 -6.53 27.36 20.91
N SER A 511 -7.78 26.92 20.78
CA SER A 511 -8.76 27.60 19.91
C SER A 511 -9.28 28.89 20.54
N GLU A 512 -9.10 29.04 21.86
CA GLU A 512 -9.31 30.31 22.56
C GLU A 512 -8.19 31.32 22.25
N VAL A 513 -7.06 30.89 21.66
CA VAL A 513 -5.97 31.77 21.19
C VAL A 513 -6.36 32.37 19.83
N GLY A 514 -7.21 33.39 19.86
CA GLY A 514 -7.77 34.01 18.64
C GLY A 514 -9.29 34.20 18.68
N ALA A 515 -9.92 33.81 19.79
CA ALA A 515 -11.31 34.06 20.09
C ALA A 515 -11.66 35.56 20.15
N THR A 516 -12.96 35.83 20.22
CA THR A 516 -13.52 37.14 20.56
C THR A 516 -14.48 37.02 21.72
N ILE A 517 -14.47 38.01 22.61
CA ILE A 517 -15.36 38.05 23.79
C ILE A 517 -16.26 39.29 23.70
N GLU A 518 -17.56 39.08 23.72
CA GLU A 518 -18.52 40.13 24.03
C GLU A 518 -19.00 39.96 25.47
N TYR A 519 -19.26 41.07 26.16
CA TYR A 519 -19.71 41.01 27.54
C TYR A 519 -20.74 42.08 27.89
N ARG A 520 -21.59 41.77 28.86
CA ARG A 520 -22.47 42.76 29.52
C ARG A 520 -22.61 42.41 30.99
N TYR A 521 -22.91 43.40 31.83
CA TYR A 521 -22.87 43.19 33.27
C TYR A 521 -23.86 44.03 34.05
N ALA A 522 -24.17 43.57 35.26
CA ALA A 522 -25.03 44.25 36.22
C ALA A 522 -24.29 45.44 36.86
N THR A 523 -25.03 46.52 37.03
CA THR A 523 -24.64 47.72 37.78
C THR A 523 -25.68 47.97 38.88
N SER A 524 -25.49 49.02 39.68
CA SER A 524 -26.51 49.45 40.65
C SER A 524 -27.82 49.93 40.01
N THR A 525 -27.83 50.23 38.70
CA THR A 525 -28.97 50.79 37.97
C THR A 525 -29.64 49.85 36.97
N GLY A 526 -29.10 48.64 36.79
CA GLY A 526 -29.56 47.67 35.77
C GLY A 526 -28.38 47.04 35.03
N LYS A 527 -28.66 46.39 33.90
CA LYS A 527 -27.64 45.72 33.06
C LYS A 527 -27.14 46.65 31.95
N THR A 528 -25.87 46.54 31.59
CA THR A 528 -25.32 47.23 30.41
C THR A 528 -25.81 46.59 29.11
N ASN A 529 -25.60 47.29 27.98
CA ASN A 529 -25.62 46.65 26.66
C ASN A 529 -24.38 45.74 26.50
N TRP A 530 -24.42 44.86 25.49
CA TRP A 530 -23.23 44.14 25.03
C TRP A 530 -22.13 45.11 24.61
N SER A 531 -20.89 44.77 24.96
CA SER A 531 -19.70 45.48 24.52
C SER A 531 -19.46 45.33 23.01
N ALA A 532 -18.49 46.07 22.47
CA ALA A 532 -17.86 45.64 21.23
C ALA A 532 -17.03 44.36 21.50
N PRO A 533 -16.77 43.52 20.48
CA PRO A 533 -15.90 42.36 20.62
C PRO A 533 -14.51 42.74 21.14
N VAL A 534 -14.09 42.06 22.19
CA VAL A 534 -12.75 42.16 22.78
C VAL A 534 -11.87 41.07 22.17
N THR A 535 -10.66 41.45 21.73
CA THR A 535 -9.64 40.54 21.22
C THR A 535 -8.49 40.42 22.21
N ALA A 536 -7.69 39.37 22.06
CA ALA A 536 -6.48 39.18 22.85
C ALA A 536 -5.45 40.31 22.64
N ASP A 537 -4.64 40.55 23.65
CA ASP A 537 -3.44 41.38 23.58
C ASP A 537 -2.24 40.61 22.99
N GLY A 538 -1.04 41.22 23.02
CA GLY A 538 0.18 40.57 22.52
C GLY A 538 0.66 39.37 23.34
N GLU A 539 0.10 39.13 24.53
CA GLU A 539 0.35 37.95 25.38
C GLU A 539 -0.76 36.90 25.23
N GLY A 540 -1.76 37.12 24.37
CA GLY A 540 -2.89 36.21 24.21
C GLY A 540 -4.02 36.41 25.22
N LYS A 541 -4.02 37.51 26.01
CA LYS A 541 -4.96 37.73 27.11
C LYS A 541 -6.08 38.71 26.75
N TYR A 542 -7.26 38.50 27.32
CA TYR A 542 -8.45 39.30 27.05
C TYR A 542 -8.76 40.23 28.23
N HIS A 543 -8.73 41.53 27.97
CA HIS A 543 -8.89 42.57 28.99
C HIS A 543 -10.29 43.17 28.94
N LEU A 544 -11.08 42.92 29.97
CA LEU A 544 -12.42 43.48 30.14
C LEU A 544 -12.39 44.61 31.18
N THR A 545 -13.24 45.62 30.96
CA THR A 545 -13.44 46.74 31.90
C THR A 545 -14.89 46.83 32.34
N LEU A 546 -15.15 46.60 33.62
CA LEU A 546 -16.47 46.57 34.25
C LEU A 546 -16.71 47.81 35.13
N ASN A 547 -17.16 48.92 34.52
CA ASN A 547 -17.38 50.19 35.23
C ASN A 547 -18.63 50.13 36.13
N ASN A 548 -18.48 50.37 37.43
CA ASN A 548 -19.57 50.28 38.43
C ASN A 548 -20.21 48.87 38.51
N PHE A 549 -19.40 47.83 38.33
CA PHE A 549 -19.84 46.44 38.40
C PHE A 549 -20.50 46.10 39.74
N ASN A 550 -21.72 45.57 39.68
CA ASN A 550 -22.42 45.05 40.84
C ASN A 550 -22.31 43.53 40.91
N ARG A 551 -21.19 43.06 41.48
CA ARG A 551 -20.93 41.62 41.66
C ARG A 551 -21.86 40.90 42.63
N LYS A 552 -22.72 41.61 43.37
CA LYS A 552 -23.64 41.04 44.37
C LYS A 552 -24.95 40.52 43.77
N VAL A 553 -24.95 40.28 42.47
CA VAL A 553 -26.06 39.72 41.70
C VAL A 553 -25.58 38.36 41.19
N SER A 554 -26.38 37.30 41.34
CA SER A 554 -26.06 36.00 40.72
C SER A 554 -26.04 36.16 39.20
N GLY A 555 -25.01 35.63 38.53
CA GLY A 555 -24.82 35.80 37.09
C GLY A 555 -24.63 37.26 36.67
N ALA A 556 -23.95 38.06 37.50
CA ALA A 556 -23.81 39.51 37.30
C ALA A 556 -23.09 39.86 35.99
N LEU A 557 -22.21 39.02 35.49
CA LEU A 557 -21.50 39.20 34.22
C LEU A 557 -22.03 38.15 33.25
N GLU A 558 -22.30 38.54 32.01
CA GLU A 558 -22.59 37.60 30.93
C GLU A 558 -21.52 37.73 29.87
N LEU A 559 -21.07 36.57 29.40
CA LEU A 559 -20.06 36.44 28.37
C LEU A 559 -20.68 35.77 27.16
N ARG A 560 -20.26 36.21 25.98
CA ARG A 560 -20.42 35.50 24.73
C ARG A 560 -19.04 35.35 24.13
N ILE A 561 -18.65 34.12 23.83
CA ILE A 561 -17.34 33.76 23.31
C ILE A 561 -17.55 33.14 21.93
N ILE A 562 -16.81 33.63 20.95
CA ILE A 562 -16.68 32.99 19.64
C ILE A 562 -15.21 32.60 19.52
N ASP A 563 -14.90 31.32 19.47
CA ASP A 563 -13.53 30.84 19.40
C ASP A 563 -12.91 31.02 17.99
N ALA A 564 -11.69 30.52 17.82
CA ALA A 564 -10.97 30.60 16.56
C ALA A 564 -11.48 29.62 15.49
N ALA A 565 -12.15 28.53 15.87
CA ALA A 565 -12.77 27.56 14.96
C ALA A 565 -14.14 28.04 14.47
N GLY A 566 -14.83 28.89 15.24
CA GLY A 566 -16.13 29.47 14.92
C GLY A 566 -17.26 29.00 15.85
N ASN A 567 -16.94 28.24 16.90
CA ASN A 567 -17.93 27.78 17.88
C ASN A 567 -18.32 28.93 18.80
N VAL A 568 -19.55 28.88 19.33
CA VAL A 568 -20.14 29.98 20.13
C VAL A 568 -20.66 29.48 21.45
N SER A 569 -20.31 30.17 22.55
CA SER A 569 -20.83 29.89 23.88
C SER A 569 -21.31 31.17 24.56
N GLU A 570 -22.43 31.09 25.28
CA GLU A 570 -22.91 32.14 26.18
C GLU A 570 -23.00 31.61 27.61
N THR A 571 -22.51 32.37 28.59
CA THR A 571 -22.54 31.97 30.01
C THR A 571 -22.79 33.13 30.96
N LYS A 572 -23.39 32.84 32.12
CA LYS A 572 -23.57 33.76 33.25
C LYS A 572 -22.50 33.52 34.31
N VAL A 573 -21.73 34.56 34.61
CA VAL A 573 -20.60 34.51 35.54
C VAL A 573 -20.97 35.08 36.91
N SER A 574 -20.77 34.27 37.94
CA SER A 574 -20.81 34.63 39.36
C SER A 574 -19.42 34.59 39.98
N VAL A 575 -19.08 35.55 40.84
CA VAL A 575 -17.72 35.61 41.45
C VAL A 575 -17.80 35.75 42.97
N LEU A 576 -17.18 34.80 43.67
CA LEU A 576 -17.16 34.69 45.12
C LEU A 576 -15.73 34.53 45.66
N ARG A 577 -15.53 34.72 46.96
CA ARG A 577 -14.21 34.63 47.61
C ARG A 577 -13.77 33.19 47.85
N ASN A 578 -14.68 32.38 48.39
CA ASN A 578 -14.50 30.97 48.73
C ASN A 578 -15.89 30.30 48.78
N LEU A 579 -15.90 28.97 48.74
CA LEU A 579 -17.12 28.18 48.92
C LEU A 579 -17.02 27.31 50.17
N THR A 580 -17.86 27.61 51.15
CA THR A 580 -17.95 26.82 52.39
C THR A 580 -19.37 26.36 52.63
N ALA A 581 -20.39 27.13 52.28
CA ALA A 581 -21.76 26.65 52.33
C ALA A 581 -22.16 25.87 51.07
N GLU A 582 -23.41 25.42 51.04
CA GLU A 582 -24.03 24.81 49.87
C GLU A 582 -24.29 25.88 48.79
N MET A 583 -24.18 25.51 47.52
CA MET A 583 -24.66 26.31 46.40
C MET A 583 -25.33 25.38 45.40
N ASN A 584 -26.63 25.59 45.18
CA ASN A 584 -27.45 24.77 44.29
C ASN A 584 -28.58 25.61 43.67
N LEU A 585 -29.48 24.95 42.91
CA LEU A 585 -30.62 25.55 42.23
C LEU A 585 -31.63 26.26 43.16
N GLN A 586 -31.67 25.93 44.45
CA GLN A 586 -32.66 26.45 45.41
C GLN A 586 -32.09 27.50 46.36
N GLN A 587 -30.85 27.31 46.81
CA GLN A 587 -30.20 28.16 47.79
C GLN A 587 -28.69 28.24 47.58
N GLY A 588 -28.10 29.34 48.04
CA GLY A 588 -26.66 29.49 48.06
C GLY A 588 -26.22 30.66 48.93
N PRO A 589 -24.92 31.03 48.90
CA PRO A 589 -24.36 32.05 49.77
C PRO A 589 -25.15 33.36 49.74
N ASP A 590 -25.51 33.88 50.92
CA ASP A 590 -26.25 35.13 51.05
C ASP A 590 -25.31 36.35 50.91
N PRO A 591 -25.54 37.27 49.94
CA PRO A 591 -24.78 38.51 49.86
C PRO A 591 -25.04 39.52 50.98
N ARG A 592 -25.96 39.24 51.91
CA ARG A 592 -26.48 40.14 52.95
C ARG A 592 -26.28 39.54 54.36
N PRO A 593 -25.13 39.73 55.03
CA PRO A 593 -24.95 39.22 56.40
C PRO A 593 -25.82 39.95 57.42
N ALA A 594 -26.26 39.23 58.46
CA ALA A 594 -27.09 39.75 59.56
C ALA A 594 -26.41 40.94 60.28
N GLY A 595 -27.10 42.08 60.32
CA GLY A 595 -26.59 43.34 60.90
C GLY A 595 -25.83 44.24 59.92
N SER A 596 -25.62 43.82 58.67
CA SER A 596 -25.02 44.67 57.63
C SER A 596 -26.10 45.43 56.85
N THR A 597 -25.96 46.75 56.77
CA THR A 597 -26.61 47.56 55.71
C THR A 597 -25.80 47.40 54.42
N ILE A 598 -26.45 47.53 53.26
CA ILE A 598 -25.76 47.64 51.95
C ILE A 598 -24.63 48.67 52.09
N GLY A 599 -23.36 48.24 51.96
CA GLY A 599 -22.17 49.08 52.11
C GLY A 599 -21.44 49.05 53.47
N ALA A 600 -21.72 48.11 54.38
CA ALA A 600 -20.98 47.98 55.65
C ALA A 600 -19.54 47.43 55.48
N PRO A 601 -18.57 47.84 56.33
CA PRO A 601 -17.16 47.48 56.18
C PRO A 601 -16.86 45.98 56.45
N ILE A 602 -15.97 45.42 55.64
CA ILE A 602 -15.41 44.06 55.78
C ILE A 602 -14.83 43.90 57.18
N THR A 603 -15.40 42.99 57.99
CA THR A 603 -14.92 42.70 59.34
C THR A 603 -14.72 41.19 59.49
N TYR A 604 -13.56 40.79 60.03
CA TYR A 604 -13.16 39.39 60.26
C TYR A 604 -14.21 38.61 61.06
N GLY A 605 -14.57 37.40 60.61
CA GLY A 605 -15.35 36.42 61.39
C GLY A 605 -16.87 36.66 61.41
N ASN A 606 -17.42 37.30 60.37
CA ASN A 606 -18.85 37.56 60.23
C ASN A 606 -19.60 36.47 59.43
N GLY A 607 -18.89 35.48 58.89
CA GLY A 607 -19.42 34.37 58.10
C GLY A 607 -19.95 34.77 56.71
N SER A 608 -19.79 36.02 56.27
CA SER A 608 -20.33 36.48 54.97
C SER A 608 -19.70 35.81 53.75
N MET A 609 -20.34 35.94 52.57
CA MET A 609 -19.74 35.54 51.28
C MET A 609 -18.39 36.19 50.98
N ASP A 610 -18.09 37.32 51.65
CA ASP A 610 -16.87 38.11 51.52
C ASP A 610 -15.93 37.95 52.71
N ASP A 611 -16.26 37.10 53.69
CA ASP A 611 -15.43 36.90 54.87
C ASP A 611 -14.10 36.24 54.47
N ALA A 612 -13.02 36.89 54.89
CA ALA A 612 -11.66 36.39 54.69
C ALA A 612 -11.28 35.33 55.73
N ALA A 613 -12.05 35.16 56.81
CA ALA A 613 -11.80 34.19 57.88
C ALA A 613 -12.90 33.13 57.96
N VAL A 614 -12.49 31.86 57.85
CA VAL A 614 -13.42 30.70 57.88
C VAL A 614 -13.06 29.74 59.01
N THR A 615 -12.77 30.24 60.21
CA THR A 615 -12.50 29.38 61.39
C THR A 615 -13.77 28.87 62.08
N ILE A 616 -14.90 28.79 61.37
CA ILE A 616 -16.29 28.54 61.82
C ILE A 616 -17.01 29.89 62.07
N PRO A 617 -18.11 30.20 61.36
CA PRO A 617 -19.08 29.26 60.76
C PRO A 617 -19.15 29.23 59.21
N LYS A 618 -19.90 28.24 58.68
CA LYS A 618 -20.35 28.17 57.27
C LYS A 618 -20.98 29.48 56.82
N GLN A 619 -20.85 29.82 55.53
CA GLN A 619 -21.55 30.97 54.97
C GLN A 619 -23.08 30.86 55.19
N PRO A 620 -23.79 31.94 55.56
CA PRO A 620 -25.23 31.99 55.56
C PRO A 620 -25.80 31.70 54.17
N LEU A 621 -26.93 31.01 54.14
CA LEU A 621 -27.65 30.66 52.92
C LEU A 621 -28.92 31.48 52.77
N THR A 622 -29.30 31.79 51.54
CA THR A 622 -30.62 32.30 51.18
C THR A 622 -31.02 31.82 49.78
N ASN A 623 -32.28 31.97 49.43
CA ASN A 623 -32.78 31.54 48.12
C ASN A 623 -32.67 32.64 47.05
N ALA A 624 -32.87 32.27 45.78
CA ALA A 624 -32.82 33.18 44.63
C ALA A 624 -33.72 34.42 44.80
N SER A 625 -34.95 34.24 45.30
CA SER A 625 -35.91 35.35 45.50
C SER A 625 -35.43 36.41 46.50
N ASN A 626 -34.50 36.02 47.37
CA ASN A 626 -33.85 36.87 48.35
C ASN A 626 -32.44 37.30 47.91
N GLY A 627 -32.04 37.02 46.67
CA GLY A 627 -30.73 37.39 46.14
C GLY A 627 -29.59 36.45 46.53
N GLY A 628 -29.89 35.21 46.93
CA GLY A 628 -28.86 34.19 47.12
C GLY A 628 -28.16 33.85 45.82
N PHE A 629 -26.87 33.52 45.90
CA PHE A 629 -26.09 33.02 44.76
C PHE A 629 -26.48 31.57 44.49
N VAL A 630 -27.50 31.38 43.67
CA VAL A 630 -27.93 30.08 43.17
C VAL A 630 -27.39 29.85 41.77
N THR A 631 -27.23 28.59 41.41
CA THR A 631 -27.04 28.11 40.05
C THR A 631 -28.41 27.96 39.35
N THR A 632 -28.42 27.66 38.06
CA THR A 632 -29.61 27.55 37.21
C THR A 632 -29.47 26.38 36.25
N ASN A 633 -30.56 26.00 35.55
CA ASN A 633 -30.51 24.98 34.50
C ASN A 633 -30.04 25.55 33.14
N GLY A 634 -29.11 26.49 33.14
CA GLY A 634 -28.48 26.94 31.91
C GLY A 634 -27.12 27.53 32.21
N ASN A 635 -26.27 27.60 31.20
CA ASN A 635 -24.82 27.79 31.31
C ASN A 635 -24.41 28.85 32.34
N ASP A 636 -23.89 28.36 33.47
CA ASP A 636 -23.43 29.14 34.62
C ASP A 636 -21.93 28.91 34.86
N THR A 637 -21.16 30.01 34.91
CA THR A 637 -19.76 29.99 35.34
C THR A 637 -19.64 30.56 36.75
N VAL A 638 -19.02 29.84 37.67
CA VAL A 638 -18.79 30.30 39.06
C VAL A 638 -17.29 30.33 39.36
N ILE A 639 -16.78 31.51 39.69
CA ILE A 639 -15.36 31.72 39.97
C ILE A 639 -15.14 32.02 41.45
N PHE A 640 -14.29 31.23 42.09
CA PHE A 640 -13.88 31.40 43.47
C PHE A 640 -12.44 31.93 43.54
N GLY A 641 -12.27 33.10 44.18
CA GLY A 641 -10.98 33.74 44.44
C GLY A 641 -10.97 35.20 43.98
N LEU A 642 -11.21 36.12 44.92
CA LEU A 642 -11.36 37.56 44.65
C LEU A 642 -10.04 38.33 44.74
N ASP A 643 -9.14 37.96 45.66
CA ASP A 643 -7.89 38.70 45.85
C ASP A 643 -6.83 38.18 44.88
N PHE A 644 -6.62 38.88 43.76
CA PHE A 644 -5.73 38.44 42.66
C PHE A 644 -4.30 38.05 43.09
N ASN A 645 -3.76 38.64 44.17
CA ASN A 645 -2.38 38.41 44.58
C ASN A 645 -2.20 37.38 45.71
N HIS A 646 -3.28 36.75 46.21
CA HIS A 646 -3.20 35.88 47.39
C HIS A 646 -4.13 34.66 47.27
N PHE A 647 -3.90 33.76 46.31
CA PHE A 647 -4.63 32.49 46.28
C PHE A 647 -4.11 31.54 47.35
N GLY A 648 -5.04 30.82 47.98
CA GLY A 648 -4.76 30.16 49.24
C GLY A 648 -4.11 28.78 49.12
N ASN A 649 -2.97 28.61 49.80
CA ASN A 649 -2.51 27.30 50.31
C ASN A 649 -3.40 26.84 51.48
N MET A 650 -3.15 25.64 52.01
CA MET A 650 -3.80 25.16 53.25
C MET A 650 -3.78 26.24 54.35
N GLY A 651 -4.95 26.58 54.91
CA GLY A 651 -5.09 27.63 55.92
C GLY A 651 -5.08 29.08 55.40
N VAL A 652 -5.05 29.28 54.08
CA VAL A 652 -5.27 30.57 53.40
C VAL A 652 -6.54 30.46 52.54
N TYR A 653 -7.45 31.44 52.64
CA TYR A 653 -8.89 31.21 52.40
C TYR A 653 -9.48 31.94 51.18
N ASN A 654 -8.65 32.26 50.20
CA ASN A 654 -9.06 32.93 48.96
C ASN A 654 -8.89 31.98 47.78
N GLY A 655 -9.99 31.70 47.08
CA GLY A 655 -10.05 30.77 45.95
C GLY A 655 -10.15 29.29 46.30
N THR A 656 -10.43 28.97 47.56
CA THR A 656 -10.51 27.59 48.06
C THR A 656 -11.97 27.16 48.29
N PHE A 657 -12.22 25.85 48.36
CA PHE A 657 -13.43 25.29 48.95
C PHE A 657 -13.11 24.45 50.20
N GLY A 658 -14.11 24.36 51.08
CA GLY A 658 -13.97 23.74 52.39
C GLY A 658 -13.07 24.54 53.34
N ALA A 659 -12.96 24.07 54.58
CA ALA A 659 -12.06 24.61 55.59
C ALA A 659 -11.26 23.48 56.26
N THR A 660 -10.44 23.81 57.25
CA THR A 660 -9.55 22.84 57.93
C THR A 660 -10.28 21.78 58.78
N GLY A 661 -11.60 21.91 58.98
CA GLY A 661 -12.41 20.99 59.78
C GLY A 661 -13.44 20.19 58.96
N SER A 662 -13.78 18.99 59.44
CA SER A 662 -14.79 18.11 58.81
C SER A 662 -16.18 18.76 58.75
N GLY A 663 -16.92 18.50 57.66
CA GLY A 663 -18.31 18.95 57.46
C GLY A 663 -18.47 20.44 57.15
N THR A 664 -17.37 21.14 56.82
CA THR A 664 -17.38 22.58 56.57
C THR A 664 -17.85 22.94 55.18
N PHE A 665 -17.53 22.16 54.14
CA PHE A 665 -18.10 22.29 52.79
C PHE A 665 -19.57 21.83 52.76
N GLY A 666 -20.42 22.53 52.00
CA GLY A 666 -21.86 22.25 51.92
C GLY A 666 -22.33 21.62 50.60
N GLY A 667 -21.41 21.31 49.68
CA GLY A 667 -21.75 20.82 48.34
C GLY A 667 -21.90 21.93 47.30
N PHE A 668 -21.81 21.53 46.04
CA PHE A 668 -22.07 22.36 44.87
C PHE A 668 -22.90 21.55 43.87
N ASP A 669 -23.90 22.16 43.27
CA ASP A 669 -24.81 21.56 42.28
C ASP A 669 -25.08 22.61 41.19
N ALA A 670 -24.56 22.41 39.99
CA ALA A 670 -24.66 23.39 38.90
C ALA A 670 -26.04 23.32 38.23
N GLY A 671 -26.53 22.12 37.92
CA GLY A 671 -27.89 21.90 37.47
C GLY A 671 -27.90 21.23 36.11
N ALA A 672 -28.17 21.97 35.05
CA ALA A 672 -28.11 21.47 33.69
C ALA A 672 -27.63 22.62 32.79
N GLY A 673 -27.12 22.30 31.62
CA GLY A 673 -26.44 23.26 30.74
C GLY A 673 -24.93 23.17 30.90
N ASP A 674 -24.19 23.89 30.05
CA ASP A 674 -22.73 23.83 30.04
C ASP A 674 -22.16 24.73 31.16
N ASP A 675 -22.00 24.15 32.34
CA ASP A 675 -21.61 24.85 33.55
C ASP A 675 -20.09 24.80 33.78
N SER A 676 -19.56 25.81 34.48
CA SER A 676 -18.18 25.73 34.96
C SER A 676 -17.99 26.28 36.35
N VAL A 677 -17.07 25.67 37.08
CA VAL A 677 -16.60 26.15 38.36
C VAL A 677 -15.08 26.24 38.40
N GLN A 678 -14.55 27.41 38.77
CA GLN A 678 -13.11 27.64 38.90
C GLN A 678 -12.75 27.97 40.35
N PHE A 679 -11.93 27.12 40.96
CA PHE A 679 -11.27 27.37 42.24
C PHE A 679 -9.83 27.80 42.01
N ARG A 680 -9.52 29.06 42.31
CA ARG A 680 -8.22 29.67 42.00
C ARG A 680 -7.14 29.38 43.06
N GLY A 681 -7.48 28.69 44.15
CA GLY A 681 -6.57 28.25 45.20
C GLY A 681 -6.58 26.71 45.39
N THR A 682 -6.04 26.23 46.52
CA THR A 682 -6.03 24.79 46.86
C THR A 682 -7.37 24.32 47.43
N ALA A 683 -7.75 23.08 47.13
CA ALA A 683 -8.89 22.43 47.78
C ALA A 683 -8.48 21.99 49.19
N GLN A 684 -9.13 22.52 50.24
CA GLN A 684 -8.67 22.29 51.61
C GLN A 684 -9.19 20.99 52.20
N SER A 685 -10.52 20.82 52.23
CA SER A 685 -11.13 19.55 52.61
C SER A 685 -12.54 19.34 52.09
N MET A 686 -12.89 18.08 51.90
CA MET A 686 -14.24 17.61 51.60
C MET A 686 -14.53 16.33 52.39
N TYR A 687 -15.74 16.21 52.92
CA TYR A 687 -16.19 15.02 53.66
C TYR A 687 -17.69 14.81 53.46
N GLY A 688 -18.07 13.73 52.77
CA GLY A 688 -19.47 13.32 52.62
C GLY A 688 -20.34 14.32 51.84
N GLN A 689 -19.72 15.12 50.98
CA GLN A 689 -20.36 16.09 50.07
C GLN A 689 -19.75 15.89 48.68
N LYS A 690 -20.36 16.48 47.64
CA LYS A 690 -19.85 16.42 46.27
C LYS A 690 -19.90 17.78 45.57
N ILE A 691 -19.11 17.91 44.51
CA ILE A 691 -19.37 18.88 43.43
C ILE A 691 -20.12 18.07 42.37
N ALA A 692 -21.35 18.47 42.07
CA ALA A 692 -22.19 17.92 41.01
C ALA A 692 -22.36 19.00 39.94
N MET A 693 -22.08 18.66 38.69
CA MET A 693 -22.22 19.61 37.59
C MET A 693 -23.56 19.41 36.88
N GLY A 694 -23.89 18.21 36.43
CA GLY A 694 -25.26 17.87 36.06
C GLY A 694 -25.33 17.30 34.66
N ALA A 695 -26.26 17.76 33.82
CA ALA A 695 -26.27 17.38 32.40
C ALA A 695 -25.66 18.51 31.56
N GLY A 696 -24.72 18.20 30.67
CA GLY A 696 -24.17 19.16 29.71
C GLY A 696 -22.65 19.10 29.62
N ASN A 697 -22.05 20.05 28.89
CA ASN A 697 -20.59 20.10 28.74
C ASN A 697 -19.96 20.86 29.91
N ASP A 698 -19.65 20.15 31.00
CA ASP A 698 -19.27 20.78 32.26
C ASP A 698 -17.77 20.88 32.51
N ARG A 699 -17.36 21.90 33.26
CA ARG A 699 -15.94 22.12 33.60
C ARG A 699 -15.67 22.45 35.07
N VAL A 700 -14.88 21.63 35.74
CA VAL A 700 -14.31 21.89 37.07
C VAL A 700 -12.81 22.18 36.97
N ALA A 701 -12.35 23.35 37.44
CA ALA A 701 -10.93 23.68 37.47
C ALA A 701 -10.47 24.08 38.88
N ILE A 702 -9.41 23.41 39.36
CA ILE A 702 -8.77 23.67 40.64
C ILE A 702 -7.31 24.02 40.37
N ALA A 703 -6.92 25.28 40.57
CA ALA A 703 -5.56 25.73 40.24
C ALA A 703 -4.50 25.10 41.17
N GLY A 704 -4.87 24.76 42.40
CA GLY A 704 -4.01 24.07 43.35
C GLY A 704 -4.19 22.54 43.34
N GLY A 705 -3.75 21.90 44.43
CA GLY A 705 -3.95 20.47 44.66
C GLY A 705 -5.17 20.12 45.51
N LEU A 706 -5.44 18.82 45.62
CA LEU A 706 -6.39 18.24 46.59
C LEU A 706 -5.64 17.82 47.84
N LEU A 707 -5.97 18.41 49.00
CA LEU A 707 -5.17 18.26 50.20
C LEU A 707 -5.69 17.15 51.12
N VAL A 708 -6.60 17.45 52.05
CA VAL A 708 -6.99 16.50 53.11
C VAL A 708 -8.47 16.12 52.98
N GLY A 709 -8.80 14.84 53.11
CA GLY A 709 -10.19 14.37 53.18
C GLY A 709 -10.61 13.44 52.04
N ASN A 710 -11.92 13.37 51.81
CA ASN A 710 -12.53 12.53 50.77
C ASN A 710 -13.17 13.44 49.71
N TYR A 711 -12.68 13.37 48.48
CA TYR A 711 -13.17 14.21 47.39
C TYR A 711 -14.11 13.42 46.50
N THR A 712 -15.26 14.00 46.18
CA THR A 712 -16.20 13.46 45.20
C THR A 712 -16.56 14.58 44.23
N ILE A 713 -16.17 14.41 42.97
CA ILE A 713 -16.50 15.29 41.86
C ILE A 713 -17.27 14.43 40.86
N ASP A 714 -18.46 14.90 40.53
CA ASP A 714 -19.44 14.24 39.69
C ASP A 714 -19.78 15.24 38.57
N LEU A 715 -19.27 15.00 37.37
CA LEU A 715 -19.43 15.91 36.24
C LEU A 715 -20.76 15.67 35.52
N GLY A 716 -21.40 14.52 35.72
CA GLY A 716 -22.72 14.25 35.14
C GLY A 716 -23.08 12.77 35.04
N GLN A 717 -22.63 11.94 36.01
CA GLN A 717 -22.58 10.48 35.86
C GLN A 717 -23.89 9.83 35.36
N ALA A 718 -25.04 10.24 35.90
CA ALA A 718 -26.33 9.63 35.58
C ALA A 718 -27.18 10.51 34.67
N GLU A 719 -26.73 11.73 34.40
CA GLU A 719 -27.46 12.80 33.77
C GLU A 719 -27.01 13.07 32.33
N ASP A 720 -25.73 12.81 32.03
CA ASP A 720 -25.13 13.01 30.70
C ASP A 720 -25.54 11.96 29.67
N LYS A 721 -25.44 12.36 28.40
CA LYS A 721 -25.73 11.57 27.20
C LYS A 721 -24.55 11.64 26.23
N ALA A 722 -24.54 10.74 25.25
CA ALA A 722 -23.55 10.77 24.17
C ALA A 722 -23.49 12.17 23.50
N GLY A 723 -22.28 12.72 23.42
CA GLY A 723 -21.99 14.05 22.88
C GLY A 723 -21.68 15.10 23.96
N ASP A 724 -22.16 14.92 25.19
CA ASP A 724 -21.74 15.76 26.32
C ASP A 724 -20.24 15.54 26.56
N THR A 725 -19.51 16.57 26.98
CA THR A 725 -18.05 16.56 27.07
C THR A 725 -17.61 17.33 28.31
N ASN A 726 -17.08 16.63 29.32
CA ASN A 726 -16.71 17.22 30.59
C ASN A 726 -15.19 17.34 30.79
N ILE A 727 -14.77 18.37 31.56
CA ILE A 727 -13.38 18.57 31.93
C ILE A 727 -13.21 18.74 33.45
N LEU A 728 -12.35 17.93 34.06
CA LEU A 728 -11.79 18.17 35.38
C LEU A 728 -10.28 18.49 35.28
N TYR A 729 -9.88 19.66 35.76
CA TYR A 729 -8.47 20.07 35.85
C TYR A 729 -8.03 20.31 37.30
N VAL A 730 -6.91 19.71 37.70
CA VAL A 730 -6.25 19.92 39.00
C VAL A 730 -4.78 20.28 38.78
N GLY A 731 -4.40 21.52 39.07
CA GLY A 731 -3.06 22.08 38.82
C GLY A 731 -1.96 21.59 39.76
N GLY A 732 -2.29 20.79 40.80
CA GLY A 732 -1.31 20.31 41.78
C GLY A 732 -1.52 18.85 42.20
N ASN A 733 -0.77 18.42 43.21
CA ASN A 733 -0.83 17.04 43.74
C ASN A 733 -2.14 16.77 44.48
N THR A 734 -2.57 15.50 44.52
CA THR A 734 -3.73 15.04 45.33
C THR A 734 -3.33 14.51 46.73
N ALA A 735 -2.26 15.05 47.31
CA ALA A 735 -1.54 14.48 48.45
C ALA A 735 -2.32 14.51 49.79
N ASN A 736 -2.42 13.35 50.46
CA ASN A 736 -3.16 13.10 51.72
C ASN A 736 -4.69 13.05 51.60
N ALA A 737 -5.23 12.98 50.38
CA ALA A 737 -6.60 12.56 50.18
C ALA A 737 -6.74 11.08 50.56
N THR A 738 -7.68 10.78 51.45
CA THR A 738 -7.95 9.40 51.89
C THR A 738 -8.73 8.62 50.84
N GLU A 739 -9.61 9.28 50.11
CA GLU A 739 -10.39 8.73 49.01
C GLU A 739 -10.68 9.84 47.98
N ILE A 740 -10.55 9.53 46.70
CA ILE A 740 -10.86 10.42 45.57
C ILE A 740 -11.82 9.68 44.65
N LYS A 741 -12.93 10.32 44.33
CA LYS A 741 -13.97 9.79 43.44
C LYS A 741 -14.25 10.80 42.34
N PHE A 742 -13.96 10.41 41.11
CA PHE A 742 -14.29 11.21 39.94
C PHE A 742 -15.24 10.39 39.07
N PHE A 743 -16.36 11.02 38.70
CA PHE A 743 -17.37 10.47 37.82
C PHE A 743 -17.63 11.48 36.73
N SER A 744 -17.63 11.08 35.46
CA SER A 744 -17.93 12.00 34.37
C SER A 744 -19.28 11.73 33.72
N GLY A 745 -19.53 10.56 33.13
CA GLY A 745 -20.87 10.24 32.59
C GLY A 745 -20.77 9.59 31.24
N ALA A 746 -21.78 9.79 30.38
CA ALA A 746 -21.64 9.45 28.96
C ALA A 746 -21.09 10.69 28.24
N GLY A 747 -20.16 10.52 27.30
CA GLY A 747 -19.52 11.68 26.71
C GLY A 747 -18.02 11.49 26.48
N ASN A 748 -17.39 12.50 25.89
CA ASN A 748 -15.93 12.49 25.70
C ASN A 748 -15.26 13.26 26.84
N ASP A 749 -15.01 12.60 27.96
CA ASP A 749 -14.62 13.30 29.17
C ASP A 749 -13.11 13.33 29.41
N ARG A 750 -12.60 14.42 30.00
CA ARG A 750 -11.18 14.56 30.33
C ARG A 750 -10.95 14.85 31.82
N ILE A 751 -10.07 14.08 32.44
CA ILE A 751 -9.47 14.38 33.74
C ILE A 751 -7.99 14.66 33.58
N GLN A 752 -7.55 15.85 33.97
CA GLN A 752 -6.15 16.25 33.98
C GLN A 752 -5.67 16.59 35.39
N ILE A 753 -4.63 15.89 35.84
CA ILE A 753 -3.91 16.16 37.08
C ILE A 753 -2.47 16.55 36.74
N ASP A 754 -2.09 17.80 36.99
CA ASP A 754 -0.76 18.29 36.64
C ASP A 754 0.34 17.80 37.59
N GLY A 755 -0.02 17.41 38.82
CA GLY A 755 0.88 16.85 39.82
C GLY A 755 0.80 15.33 39.99
N THR A 756 1.37 14.82 41.07
CA THR A 756 1.27 13.41 41.45
C THR A 756 -0.16 13.04 41.81
N PHE A 757 -0.70 12.00 41.17
CA PHE A 757 -2.04 11.49 41.46
C PHE A 757 -1.98 10.41 42.56
N ASP A 758 -1.87 10.86 43.81
CA ASP A 758 -1.80 10.04 45.03
C ASP A 758 -3.20 9.82 45.66
N GLY A 759 -3.27 9.05 46.75
CA GLY A 759 -4.50 8.68 47.47
C GLY A 759 -5.13 7.39 46.94
N ASN A 760 -6.22 6.92 47.55
CA ASN A 760 -7.01 5.83 46.96
C ASN A 760 -8.05 6.44 46.02
N LYS A 761 -8.13 5.93 44.79
CA LYS A 761 -8.91 6.55 43.71
C LYS A 761 -9.98 5.59 43.18
N THR A 762 -11.16 6.13 42.88
CA THR A 762 -12.16 5.56 41.99
C THR A 762 -12.40 6.58 40.90
N VAL A 763 -12.13 6.20 39.66
CA VAL A 763 -12.33 7.04 38.48
C VAL A 763 -13.20 6.25 37.54
N ASP A 764 -14.37 6.77 37.24
CA ASP A 764 -15.34 6.15 36.33
C ASP A 764 -15.75 7.21 35.32
N LEU A 765 -15.27 7.03 34.09
CA LEU A 765 -15.47 7.99 33.02
C LEU A 765 -16.69 7.66 32.15
N GLY A 766 -17.37 6.53 32.40
CA GLY A 766 -18.51 6.07 31.63
C GLY A 766 -18.22 5.89 30.14
N GLU A 767 -19.25 5.97 29.31
CA GLU A 767 -19.19 5.67 27.86
C GLU A 767 -18.69 6.89 27.06
N GLY A 768 -18.01 6.67 25.94
CA GLY A 768 -17.45 7.70 25.05
C GLY A 768 -15.92 7.68 25.05
N ASN A 769 -15.29 8.58 24.29
CA ASN A 769 -13.83 8.63 24.15
C ASN A 769 -13.23 9.48 25.27
N ASN A 770 -12.85 8.85 26.38
CA ASN A 770 -12.43 9.55 27.59
C ASN A 770 -10.91 9.63 27.73
N GLU A 771 -10.44 10.53 28.59
CA GLU A 771 -9.02 10.79 28.76
C GLU A 771 -8.63 11.05 30.23
N LEU A 772 -7.66 10.30 30.74
CA LEU A 772 -6.96 10.57 32.00
C LEU A 772 -5.52 10.99 31.73
N ARG A 773 -5.17 12.24 32.06
CA ARG A 773 -3.80 12.78 32.01
C ARG A 773 -3.22 13.02 33.40
N VAL A 774 -1.99 12.55 33.62
CA VAL A 774 -1.29 12.72 34.90
C VAL A 774 0.14 13.22 34.72
N GLY A 775 0.48 14.23 35.50
CA GLY A 775 1.84 14.72 35.73
C GLY A 775 2.38 15.70 34.70
N TYR A 776 1.51 16.41 34.00
CA TYR A 776 1.92 17.34 32.92
C TYR A 776 2.46 18.69 33.42
N GLY A 777 2.28 19.04 34.69
CA GLY A 777 2.69 20.34 35.25
C GLY A 777 4.18 20.46 35.63
N ALA A 778 4.94 19.36 35.64
CA ALA A 778 6.36 19.36 35.98
C ALA A 778 7.25 18.90 34.81
N ALA A 779 8.43 19.53 34.67
CA ALA A 779 9.44 19.08 33.71
C ALA A 779 9.89 17.64 34.04
N GLY A 780 9.67 16.71 33.11
CA GLY A 780 9.97 15.28 33.28
C GLY A 780 8.88 14.44 33.92
N GLY A 781 7.67 14.98 34.12
CA GLY A 781 6.50 14.23 34.55
C GLY A 781 6.45 13.88 36.04
N THR A 782 5.25 13.62 36.54
CA THR A 782 5.01 13.04 37.87
C THR A 782 4.14 11.79 37.79
N ASP A 783 4.05 11.07 38.91
CA ASP A 783 3.61 9.67 38.92
C ASP A 783 2.12 9.50 39.26
N LEU A 784 1.57 8.36 38.82
CA LEU A 784 0.34 7.77 39.33
C LEU A 784 0.72 6.70 40.35
N VAL A 785 0.30 6.88 41.60
CA VAL A 785 0.71 6.01 42.73
C VAL A 785 -0.46 5.47 43.54
N LYS A 786 -0.28 4.30 44.18
CA LYS A 786 -1.27 3.61 45.03
C LYS A 786 -2.51 3.13 44.26
N LYS A 787 -3.52 2.64 44.99
CA LYS A 787 -4.76 2.08 44.45
C LYS A 787 -5.51 3.07 43.56
N ILE A 788 -5.91 2.57 42.39
CA ILE A 788 -6.91 3.16 41.52
C ILE A 788 -7.86 2.06 41.05
N ASP A 789 -9.16 2.33 41.12
CA ASP A 789 -10.18 1.60 40.36
C ASP A 789 -10.60 2.52 39.22
N PHE A 790 -10.05 2.30 38.04
CA PHE A 790 -10.35 3.05 36.82
C PHE A 790 -11.31 2.25 35.95
N THR A 791 -12.37 2.90 35.46
CA THR A 791 -13.29 2.35 34.49
C THR A 791 -13.60 3.40 33.43
N ALA A 792 -13.48 3.00 32.17
CA ALA A 792 -14.09 3.66 31.04
C ALA A 792 -14.95 2.60 30.29
N GLY A 793 -16.03 3.07 29.66
CA GLY A 793 -17.10 2.27 29.07
C GLY A 793 -16.73 1.80 27.66
N SER A 794 -17.64 1.94 26.70
CA SER A 794 -17.28 1.82 25.28
C SER A 794 -16.77 3.16 24.74
N GLY A 795 -15.77 3.13 23.87
CA GLY A 795 -15.14 4.31 23.28
C GLY A 795 -13.62 4.14 23.21
N ASP A 796 -12.96 5.02 22.46
CA ASP A 796 -11.49 5.00 22.33
C ASP A 796 -10.90 5.79 23.52
N ASP A 797 -10.60 5.09 24.62
CA ASP A 797 -10.17 5.72 25.86
C ASP A 797 -8.65 5.87 26.00
N VAL A 798 -8.22 6.98 26.61
CA VAL A 798 -6.81 7.36 26.76
C VAL A 798 -6.39 7.43 28.23
N ILE A 799 -5.30 6.77 28.59
CA ILE A 799 -4.58 7.01 29.84
C ILE A 799 -3.15 7.45 29.51
N SER A 800 -2.81 8.69 29.86
CA SER A 800 -1.46 9.21 29.69
C SER A 800 -0.83 9.65 31.00
N VAL A 801 0.24 8.97 31.40
CA VAL A 801 1.02 9.27 32.61
C VAL A 801 2.42 9.69 32.22
N LYS A 802 2.75 10.97 32.41
CA LYS A 802 4.06 11.52 32.02
C LYS A 802 5.23 10.96 32.86
N GLY A 803 4.95 10.53 34.09
CA GLY A 803 5.89 9.85 34.99
C GLY A 803 5.75 8.33 34.96
N SER A 804 5.82 7.70 36.14
CA SER A 804 5.63 6.26 36.33
C SER A 804 4.23 5.90 36.82
N ILE A 805 3.80 4.68 36.54
CA ILE A 805 2.69 4.02 37.26
C ILE A 805 3.30 3.08 38.29
N SER A 806 2.96 3.25 39.57
CA SER A 806 3.43 2.35 40.61
C SER A 806 2.43 2.09 41.72
N THR A 807 2.56 0.95 42.39
CA THR A 807 1.74 0.64 43.57
C THR A 807 2.56 0.25 44.80
N ILE A 808 1.88 -0.02 45.90
CA ILE A 808 2.44 -0.55 47.14
C ILE A 808 1.73 -1.85 47.53
N ALA A 809 2.44 -2.75 48.19
CA ALA A 809 1.92 -4.05 48.59
C ALA A 809 0.54 -3.96 49.29
N GLY A 810 -0.44 -4.70 48.74
CA GLY A 810 -1.82 -4.76 49.26
C GLY A 810 -2.78 -3.69 48.72
N GLN A 811 -2.35 -2.83 47.79
CA GLN A 811 -3.18 -1.81 47.15
C GLN A 811 -3.22 -2.03 45.62
N LYS A 812 -4.02 -3.00 45.17
CA LYS A 812 -4.10 -3.33 43.74
C LYS A 812 -4.65 -2.17 42.91
N GLN A 813 -4.09 -2.00 41.72
CA GLN A 813 -4.62 -1.09 40.70
C GLN A 813 -5.47 -1.87 39.69
N THR A 814 -6.57 -1.30 39.26
CA THR A 814 -7.41 -1.85 38.19
C THR A 814 -7.68 -0.76 37.19
N PHE A 815 -7.40 -1.06 35.92
CA PHE A 815 -7.70 -0.23 34.77
C PHE A 815 -8.55 -1.06 33.83
N ASN A 816 -9.83 -0.72 33.74
CA ASN A 816 -10.75 -1.30 32.78
C ASN A 816 -11.11 -0.21 31.79
N LEU A 817 -10.60 -0.30 30.56
CA LEU A 817 -10.88 0.68 29.52
C LEU A 817 -12.14 0.32 28.72
N GLY A 818 -12.68 -0.89 28.88
CA GLY A 818 -13.89 -1.31 28.17
C GLY A 818 -13.64 -1.49 26.67
N GLU A 819 -14.66 -1.38 25.81
CA GLU A 819 -14.55 -1.69 24.37
C GLU A 819 -14.09 -0.46 23.58
N GLY A 820 -13.34 -0.62 22.48
CA GLY A 820 -12.86 0.49 21.64
C GLY A 820 -11.35 0.41 21.41
N ASP A 821 -10.81 1.28 20.57
CA ASP A 821 -9.37 1.31 20.28
C ASP A 821 -8.65 2.13 21.37
N ASN A 822 -8.34 1.51 22.50
CA ASN A 822 -7.84 2.22 23.67
C ASN A 822 -6.33 2.50 23.62
N PHE A 823 -5.89 3.53 24.34
CA PHE A 823 -4.50 3.96 24.36
C PHE A 823 -3.96 4.20 25.77
N ILE A 824 -2.82 3.59 26.08
CA ILE A 824 -2.05 3.90 27.30
C ILE A 824 -0.64 4.36 26.93
N GLU A 825 -0.23 5.51 27.48
CA GLU A 825 1.17 5.92 27.50
C GLU A 825 1.70 6.13 28.92
N VAL A 826 2.88 5.57 29.19
CA VAL A 826 3.63 5.80 30.42
C VAL A 826 5.04 6.26 30.06
N GLY A 827 5.38 7.49 30.47
CA GLY A 827 6.65 8.14 30.12
C GLY A 827 7.88 7.54 30.79
N LYS A 828 7.70 6.72 31.83
CA LYS A 828 8.77 6.02 32.55
C LYS A 828 8.41 4.54 32.81
N ASP A 829 8.42 4.13 34.07
CA ASP A 829 8.28 2.75 34.50
C ASP A 829 6.81 2.40 34.83
N VAL A 830 6.46 1.14 34.62
CA VAL A 830 5.26 0.51 35.19
C VAL A 830 5.69 -0.56 36.19
N ASP A 831 5.40 -0.36 37.47
CA ASP A 831 5.81 -1.22 38.60
C ASP A 831 4.62 -1.46 39.54
N THR A 832 3.79 -2.44 39.19
CA THR A 832 2.50 -2.68 39.84
C THR A 832 2.06 -4.14 39.79
N ASP A 833 1.24 -4.58 40.74
CA ASP A 833 0.49 -5.85 40.69
C ASP A 833 -0.90 -5.69 40.05
N GLY A 834 -1.14 -4.53 39.43
CA GLY A 834 -2.42 -4.15 38.85
C GLY A 834 -2.80 -4.91 37.58
N THR A 835 -4.06 -4.76 37.20
CA THR A 835 -4.64 -5.34 35.98
C THR A 835 -5.10 -4.22 35.04
N PHE A 836 -4.74 -4.35 33.77
CA PHE A 836 -5.12 -3.51 32.64
C PHE A 836 -5.96 -4.39 31.70
N SER A 837 -7.20 -3.98 31.43
CA SER A 837 -8.14 -4.71 30.57
C SER A 837 -8.68 -3.74 29.52
N PHE A 838 -8.63 -4.14 28.26
CA PHE A 838 -8.88 -3.24 27.12
C PHE A 838 -10.10 -3.61 26.26
N GLY A 839 -10.91 -4.61 26.66
CA GLY A 839 -12.13 -4.99 25.91
C GLY A 839 -11.82 -5.54 24.52
N ASN A 840 -12.71 -5.38 23.54
CA ASN A 840 -12.34 -5.59 22.13
C ASN A 840 -12.07 -4.25 21.44
N GLY A 841 -11.15 -4.25 20.49
CA GLY A 841 -10.70 -3.07 19.74
C GLY A 841 -9.20 -3.19 19.47
N ASN A 842 -8.66 -2.34 18.60
CA ASN A 842 -7.23 -2.34 18.32
C ASN A 842 -6.52 -1.42 19.32
N ASP A 843 -6.08 -1.98 20.44
CA ASP A 843 -5.52 -1.20 21.53
C ASP A 843 -4.01 -0.96 21.36
N THR A 844 -3.54 0.13 21.98
CA THR A 844 -2.14 0.54 21.91
C THR A 844 -1.58 0.86 23.30
N VAL A 845 -0.48 0.20 23.68
CA VAL A 845 0.21 0.43 24.96
C VAL A 845 1.66 0.80 24.74
N ASN A 846 2.07 1.97 25.23
CA ASN A 846 3.42 2.49 25.11
C ASN A 846 4.05 2.77 26.48
N ILE A 847 5.01 1.95 26.87
CA ILE A 847 5.80 2.11 28.11
C ILE A 847 7.23 2.49 27.73
N LYS A 848 7.58 3.77 27.89
CA LYS A 848 8.83 4.31 27.33
C LYS A 848 10.09 3.79 28.02
N ASP A 849 10.03 3.38 29.29
CA ASP A 849 11.18 2.86 30.04
C ASP A 849 11.00 1.37 30.39
N THR A 850 10.67 1.01 31.62
CA THR A 850 10.67 -0.39 32.05
C THR A 850 9.32 -0.88 32.55
N LEU A 851 8.86 -2.02 32.02
CA LEU A 851 7.77 -2.80 32.57
C LEU A 851 8.31 -3.81 33.60
N LYS A 852 7.96 -3.62 34.87
CA LYS A 852 8.43 -4.44 36.02
C LYS A 852 7.36 -5.37 36.59
N GLY A 853 6.08 -5.03 36.40
CA GLY A 853 4.94 -5.80 36.87
C GLY A 853 3.64 -5.32 36.24
N GLY A 854 2.61 -6.15 36.31
CA GLY A 854 1.25 -5.85 35.88
C GLY A 854 0.69 -6.96 34.99
N THR A 855 -0.63 -7.06 34.91
CA THR A 855 -1.33 -7.96 33.98
C THR A 855 -2.04 -7.14 32.91
N PHE A 856 -1.69 -7.34 31.64
CA PHE A 856 -2.28 -6.67 30.48
C PHE A 856 -3.11 -7.69 29.71
N ASN A 857 -4.40 -7.43 29.54
CA ASN A 857 -5.35 -8.28 28.83
C ASN A 857 -6.04 -7.49 27.73
N PHE A 858 -5.59 -7.70 26.51
CA PHE A 858 -6.07 -7.02 25.31
C PHE A 858 -7.34 -7.64 24.72
N SER A 859 -7.59 -8.93 24.99
CA SER A 859 -8.80 -9.66 24.57
C SER A 859 -8.93 -9.86 23.06
N GLY A 860 -9.26 -8.85 22.25
CA GLY A 860 -9.31 -9.06 20.81
C GLY A 860 -9.32 -7.79 19.97
N GLY A 861 -8.73 -7.88 18.78
CA GLY A 861 -8.30 -6.75 17.95
C GLY A 861 -6.88 -7.02 17.48
N ASP A 862 -6.36 -6.20 16.56
CA ASP A 862 -4.95 -6.25 16.17
C ASP A 862 -4.16 -5.30 17.10
N ASP A 863 -3.67 -5.82 18.22
CA ASP A 863 -3.17 -5.05 19.35
C ASP A 863 -1.68 -4.72 19.27
N VAL A 864 -1.28 -3.56 19.79
CA VAL A 864 0.11 -3.08 19.75
C VAL A 864 0.63 -2.71 21.13
N MET A 865 1.71 -3.37 21.56
CA MET A 865 2.45 -2.99 22.76
C MET A 865 3.90 -2.63 22.42
N THR A 866 4.34 -1.43 22.79
CA THR A 866 5.76 -1.04 22.77
C THR A 866 6.27 -0.82 24.18
N VAL A 867 7.40 -1.46 24.51
CA VAL A 867 8.06 -1.32 25.80
C VAL A 867 9.56 -1.08 25.62
N GLY A 868 10.16 -0.30 26.51
CA GLY A 868 11.61 -0.21 26.61
C GLY A 868 12.19 -1.56 27.04
N SER A 869 12.23 -1.86 28.34
CA SER A 869 12.69 -3.15 28.84
C SER A 869 11.61 -3.89 29.62
N ILE A 870 11.63 -5.22 29.57
CA ILE A 870 10.78 -6.07 30.41
C ILE A 870 11.65 -6.70 31.49
N LEU A 871 11.37 -6.37 32.75
CA LEU A 871 12.07 -6.90 33.91
C LEU A 871 11.11 -7.59 34.86
N LYS A 872 11.60 -8.63 35.52
CA LYS A 872 10.90 -9.25 36.63
C LYS A 872 11.12 -8.43 37.90
N SER A 873 10.05 -7.96 38.54
CA SER A 873 10.12 -7.49 39.93
C SER A 873 10.11 -8.68 40.92
N ALA A 874 10.47 -8.43 42.18
CA ALA A 874 10.49 -9.47 43.21
C ALA A 874 9.10 -9.80 43.79
N GLU A 875 8.13 -8.89 43.63
CA GLU A 875 6.79 -8.95 44.23
C GLU A 875 5.70 -9.08 43.16
N ASP A 876 5.88 -8.38 42.03
CA ASP A 876 4.93 -8.23 40.94
C ASP A 876 5.49 -8.88 39.67
N ASN A 877 4.76 -9.84 39.09
CA ASN A 877 5.15 -10.46 37.83
C ASN A 877 4.47 -9.72 36.66
N VAL A 878 5.16 -9.69 35.52
CA VAL A 878 4.60 -9.22 34.25
C VAL A 878 3.77 -10.34 33.64
N HIS A 879 2.56 -10.04 33.20
CA HIS A 879 1.72 -10.91 32.40
C HIS A 879 1.12 -10.08 31.26
N ILE A 880 1.30 -10.54 30.02
CA ILE A 880 0.81 -9.91 28.80
C ILE A 880 0.04 -10.99 28.03
N ASN A 881 -1.21 -10.72 27.73
CA ASN A 881 -2.09 -11.56 26.93
C ASN A 881 -2.67 -10.67 25.83
N MET A 882 -2.19 -10.85 24.59
CA MET A 882 -2.58 -10.04 23.44
C MET A 882 -3.95 -10.45 22.89
N GLY A 883 -4.35 -11.71 23.06
CA GLY A 883 -5.75 -12.11 22.88
C GLY A 883 -6.02 -12.69 21.51
N SER A 884 -6.91 -12.10 20.72
CA SER A 884 -7.24 -12.61 19.38
C SER A 884 -7.11 -11.52 18.33
N GLY A 885 -6.45 -11.80 17.22
CA GLY A 885 -6.09 -10.82 16.19
C GLY A 885 -4.61 -10.97 15.84
N ASN A 886 -4.07 -10.15 14.96
CA ASN A 886 -2.65 -10.21 14.62
C ASN A 886 -1.90 -9.16 15.45
N ASP A 887 -1.34 -9.60 16.56
CA ASP A 887 -0.81 -8.71 17.58
C ASP A 887 0.69 -8.44 17.43
N SER A 888 1.14 -7.31 17.96
CA SER A 888 2.53 -6.89 17.88
C SER A 888 3.09 -6.41 19.22
N LEU A 889 4.16 -7.07 19.70
CA LEU A 889 4.95 -6.62 20.85
C LEU A 889 6.34 -6.15 20.42
N THR A 890 6.62 -4.86 20.59
CA THR A 890 7.94 -4.27 20.30
C THR A 890 8.74 -3.99 21.57
N ILE A 891 9.98 -4.46 21.61
CA ILE A 891 10.91 -4.25 22.72
C ILE A 891 12.11 -3.44 22.22
N THR A 892 12.29 -2.25 22.80
CA THR A 892 13.28 -1.25 22.30
C THR A 892 14.51 -1.07 23.21
N GLY A 893 14.48 -1.65 24.40
CA GLY A 893 15.50 -1.49 25.44
C GLY A 893 16.62 -2.53 25.35
N SER A 894 17.00 -3.11 26.49
CA SER A 894 18.20 -3.97 26.57
C SER A 894 17.96 -5.32 27.24
N ARG A 895 16.73 -5.60 27.69
CA ARG A 895 16.45 -6.86 28.40
C ARG A 895 15.00 -7.29 28.29
N VAL A 896 14.83 -8.61 28.14
CA VAL A 896 13.55 -9.33 28.30
C VAL A 896 13.71 -10.35 29.42
N ASN A 897 12.91 -10.20 30.47
CA ASN A 897 12.86 -11.16 31.55
C ASN A 897 11.53 -11.08 32.29
N THR A 898 10.59 -11.95 31.93
CA THR A 898 9.31 -12.10 32.63
C THR A 898 9.33 -13.22 33.69
N GLY A 899 10.40 -14.02 33.75
CA GLY A 899 10.37 -15.32 34.43
C GLY A 899 10.04 -16.42 33.44
N ASN A 900 8.95 -17.16 33.66
CA ASN A 900 8.47 -18.20 32.73
C ASN A 900 7.07 -17.82 32.23
N GLY A 901 6.86 -17.86 30.91
CA GLY A 901 5.55 -17.98 30.29
C GLY A 901 4.56 -16.87 30.57
N ALA A 902 4.99 -15.64 30.41
CA ALA A 902 4.21 -14.48 30.82
C ALA A 902 3.82 -13.56 29.67
N ILE A 903 4.24 -13.87 28.44
CA ILE A 903 3.84 -13.16 27.22
C ILE A 903 3.13 -14.19 26.34
N ASP A 904 1.88 -13.93 26.01
CA ASP A 904 1.01 -14.80 25.23
C ASP A 904 0.43 -13.98 24.09
N GLY A 905 0.67 -14.38 22.83
CA GLY A 905 0.11 -13.73 21.64
C GLY A 905 -1.37 -14.05 21.55
N GLY A 906 -1.69 -15.33 21.40
CA GLY A 906 -3.03 -15.86 21.56
C GLY A 906 -3.52 -16.46 20.25
N GLU A 907 -4.68 -16.04 19.74
CA GLU A 907 -5.20 -16.50 18.46
C GLU A 907 -4.90 -15.48 17.35
N GLY A 908 -4.14 -15.86 16.32
CA GLY A 908 -3.89 -15.00 15.15
C GLY A 908 -2.49 -15.22 14.62
N ASN A 909 -1.92 -14.22 13.91
CA ASN A 909 -0.51 -14.26 13.50
C ASN A 909 0.28 -13.19 14.25
N ASP A 910 0.80 -13.57 15.41
CA ASP A 910 1.39 -12.60 16.34
C ASP A 910 2.89 -12.43 16.12
N THR A 911 3.39 -11.20 16.34
CA THR A 911 4.79 -10.85 16.11
C THR A 911 5.45 -10.19 17.32
N ILE A 912 6.65 -10.67 17.72
CA ILE A 912 7.54 -9.95 18.63
C ILE A 912 8.67 -9.29 17.84
N PHE A 913 8.84 -7.98 18.02
CA PHE A 913 9.95 -7.21 17.47
C PHE A 913 11.03 -6.94 18.52
N LEU A 914 12.26 -7.39 18.26
CA LEU A 914 13.43 -7.16 19.11
C LEU A 914 14.27 -6.00 18.54
N HIS A 915 13.80 -4.77 18.77
CA HIS A 915 14.39 -3.53 18.23
C HIS A 915 15.41 -2.85 19.16
N GLY A 916 15.76 -3.50 20.28
CA GLY A 916 16.74 -3.00 21.24
C GLY A 916 18.20 -3.29 20.90
N THR A 917 19.09 -3.16 21.89
CA THR A 917 20.53 -3.47 21.73
C THR A 917 20.90 -4.77 22.44
N ASP A 918 21.52 -5.71 21.72
CA ASP A 918 21.96 -7.02 22.21
C ASP A 918 20.86 -7.78 22.99
N LEU A 919 19.61 -7.71 22.50
CA LEU A 919 18.47 -8.33 23.16
C LEU A 919 18.57 -9.84 23.11
N LYS A 920 18.20 -10.47 24.22
CA LYS A 920 18.05 -11.92 24.31
C LYS A 920 16.62 -12.26 24.70
N LEU A 921 15.95 -12.99 23.82
CA LEU A 921 14.65 -13.62 24.08
C LEU A 921 14.85 -15.12 24.34
N ASP A 922 14.24 -15.59 25.42
CA ASP A 922 14.13 -17.01 25.73
C ASP A 922 12.68 -17.45 25.48
N MET A 923 12.47 -18.45 24.62
CA MET A 923 11.13 -18.89 24.26
C MET A 923 10.36 -19.50 25.44
N ASN A 924 11.02 -19.81 26.57
CA ASN A 924 10.30 -20.15 27.81
C ASN A 924 9.50 -18.98 28.42
N GLN A 925 9.64 -17.76 27.90
CA GLN A 925 8.96 -16.55 28.36
C GLN A 925 7.70 -16.24 27.55
N VAL A 926 7.56 -16.87 26.38
CA VAL A 926 6.60 -16.53 25.32
C VAL A 926 5.71 -17.75 25.01
N LEU A 927 4.50 -17.52 24.53
CA LEU A 927 3.55 -18.52 24.02
C LEU A 927 2.80 -17.92 22.83
N ASN A 928 2.37 -18.76 21.87
CA ASN A 928 1.47 -18.36 20.79
C ASN A 928 1.94 -17.11 20.01
N PHE A 929 3.24 -17.02 19.70
CA PHE A 929 3.75 -16.02 18.76
C PHE A 929 4.30 -16.71 17.52
N ASP A 930 3.68 -16.48 16.37
CA ASP A 930 4.06 -17.06 15.09
C ASP A 930 5.38 -16.51 14.58
N THR A 931 5.69 -15.23 14.86
CA THR A 931 6.86 -14.55 14.33
C THR A 931 7.71 -13.88 15.41
N ILE A 932 9.02 -14.10 15.36
CA ILE A 932 10.01 -13.30 16.09
C ILE A 932 10.88 -12.56 15.07
N ASP A 933 10.88 -11.23 15.13
CA ASP A 933 11.64 -10.38 14.23
C ASP A 933 12.80 -9.69 14.96
N MET A 934 14.01 -10.04 14.57
CA MET A 934 15.26 -9.47 15.09
C MET A 934 15.87 -8.39 14.20
N ARG A 935 15.28 -8.12 13.03
CA ARG A 935 15.86 -7.21 12.04
C ARG A 935 16.00 -5.81 12.64
N ALA A 936 17.10 -5.13 12.32
CA ALA A 936 17.35 -3.78 12.78
C ALA A 936 16.45 -2.78 12.02
N ILE A 937 15.87 -1.82 12.75
CA ILE A 937 14.98 -0.79 12.18
C ILE A 937 15.61 -0.02 11.00
N THR A 938 16.94 0.19 11.02
CA THR A 938 17.64 0.98 9.99
C THR A 938 18.58 0.18 9.08
N GLY A 939 18.50 -1.16 9.09
CA GLY A 939 19.44 -2.03 8.38
C GLY A 939 20.85 -1.96 8.97
N GLY A 940 21.33 -3.07 9.55
CA GLY A 940 22.64 -3.15 10.19
C GLY A 940 22.98 -4.57 10.63
N THR A 941 24.13 -4.76 11.28
CA THR A 941 24.41 -6.05 11.93
C THR A 941 23.69 -6.09 13.27
N GLY A 942 22.54 -6.77 13.33
CA GLY A 942 21.90 -7.11 14.59
C GLY A 942 22.80 -8.04 15.40
N ASN A 943 22.71 -7.96 16.73
CA ASN A 943 23.34 -8.91 17.67
C ASN A 943 22.27 -9.54 18.57
N GLN A 944 21.03 -9.57 18.09
CA GLN A 944 19.91 -10.09 18.83
C GLN A 944 19.98 -11.61 18.87
N LYS A 945 19.39 -12.19 19.91
CA LYS A 945 19.44 -13.61 20.15
C LYS A 945 18.09 -14.17 20.57
N VAL A 946 17.65 -15.20 19.86
CA VAL A 946 16.53 -16.06 20.26
C VAL A 946 17.07 -17.41 20.71
N THR A 947 16.67 -17.85 21.90
CA THR A 947 17.03 -19.18 22.44
C THR A 947 15.78 -20.03 22.57
N LEU A 948 15.82 -21.27 22.08
CA LEU A 948 14.67 -22.17 22.13
C LEU A 948 15.06 -23.66 22.25
N THR A 949 14.17 -24.43 22.84
CA THR A 949 14.16 -25.90 22.85
C THR A 949 12.78 -26.41 22.45
N LEU A 950 12.67 -27.69 22.10
CA LEU A 950 11.36 -28.31 21.87
C LEU A 950 10.44 -28.18 23.09
N ALA A 951 11.01 -28.24 24.30
CA ALA A 951 10.22 -28.13 25.52
C ALA A 951 9.60 -26.73 25.70
N ASP A 952 10.22 -25.69 25.13
CA ASP A 952 9.70 -24.32 25.17
C ASP A 952 8.51 -24.16 24.23
N LEU A 953 8.53 -24.81 23.06
CA LEU A 953 7.47 -24.78 22.04
C LEU A 953 6.29 -25.73 22.30
N GLN A 954 6.39 -26.61 23.30
CA GLN A 954 5.35 -27.59 23.64
C GLN A 954 4.74 -27.35 25.02
N ARG A 955 4.80 -26.11 25.49
CA ARG A 955 4.26 -25.72 26.79
C ARG A 955 2.73 -25.77 26.76
N LEU A 956 2.12 -26.06 27.90
CA LEU A 956 0.66 -26.07 28.00
C LEU A 956 0.11 -24.68 27.67
N GLY A 957 -0.79 -24.60 26.69
CA GLY A 957 -1.37 -23.34 26.21
C GLY A 957 -0.75 -22.85 24.91
N ASP A 958 0.38 -23.40 24.48
CA ASP A 958 0.98 -23.13 23.17
C ASP A 958 0.25 -23.96 22.09
N ASN A 959 -0.33 -23.28 21.11
CA ASN A 959 -1.12 -23.91 20.04
C ASN A 959 -0.48 -23.77 18.65
N ILE A 960 0.58 -22.96 18.52
CA ILE A 960 1.30 -22.81 17.27
C ILE A 960 2.17 -24.05 17.02
N THR A 961 2.31 -24.43 15.75
CA THR A 961 3.24 -25.50 15.33
C THR A 961 4.31 -25.02 14.35
N GLN A 962 4.24 -23.76 13.96
CA GLN A 962 5.13 -23.11 13.00
C GLN A 962 5.63 -21.81 13.60
N LEU A 963 6.94 -21.69 13.75
CA LEU A 963 7.59 -20.49 14.26
C LEU A 963 8.47 -19.89 13.17
N TYR A 964 8.27 -18.62 12.84
CA TYR A 964 9.06 -17.85 11.88
C TYR A 964 10.02 -16.93 12.62
N ILE A 965 11.31 -16.98 12.27
CA ILE A 965 12.33 -16.13 12.87
C ILE A 965 13.02 -15.33 11.76
N LYS A 966 12.90 -14.01 11.83
CA LYS A 966 13.53 -13.04 10.92
C LYS A 966 14.73 -12.39 11.61
N GLY A 967 15.78 -12.06 10.85
CA GLY A 967 16.99 -11.44 11.42
C GLY A 967 18.00 -11.02 10.36
N ASP A 968 18.87 -10.09 10.76
CA ASP A 968 19.98 -9.58 9.95
C ASP A 968 21.27 -10.40 10.18
N VAL A 969 22.30 -10.08 9.38
CA VAL A 969 23.63 -10.67 9.54
C VAL A 969 24.22 -10.28 10.91
N GLY A 970 24.44 -11.26 11.77
CA GLY A 970 24.96 -11.09 13.13
C GLY A 970 23.98 -11.58 14.19
N ASP A 971 22.69 -11.62 13.87
CA ASP A 971 21.67 -12.19 14.75
C ASP A 971 21.84 -13.71 14.86
N THR A 972 21.39 -14.25 16.00
CA THR A 972 21.64 -15.65 16.33
C THR A 972 20.39 -16.36 16.85
N VAL A 973 20.11 -17.53 16.28
CA VAL A 973 19.19 -18.52 16.86
C VAL A 973 20.01 -19.62 17.54
N ASP A 974 19.77 -19.84 18.83
CA ASP A 974 20.43 -20.87 19.65
C ASP A 974 19.46 -22.02 19.93
N PHE A 975 19.74 -23.17 19.32
CA PHE A 975 18.99 -24.39 19.54
C PHE A 975 19.56 -25.15 20.75
N GLY A 976 18.70 -25.42 21.73
CA GLY A 976 19.02 -26.29 22.86
C GLY A 976 19.42 -25.56 24.15
N ASN A 977 19.60 -26.33 25.21
CA ASN A 977 19.85 -25.79 26.55
C ASN A 977 21.35 -25.62 26.83
N ASN A 978 22.00 -24.72 26.08
CA ASN A 978 23.45 -24.47 26.14
C ASN A 978 23.84 -23.37 27.15
N GLY A 979 22.97 -23.06 28.12
CA GLY A 979 23.13 -21.90 29.01
C GLY A 979 23.05 -20.55 28.29
N GLY A 980 22.72 -20.55 26.99
CA GLY A 980 22.47 -19.38 26.16
C GLY A 980 23.63 -18.39 26.03
N ASN A 981 24.87 -18.79 26.33
CA ASN A 981 26.07 -17.94 26.18
C ASN A 981 26.82 -18.18 24.86
N GLY A 982 26.33 -19.09 24.01
CA GLY A 982 26.91 -19.40 22.70
C GLY A 982 28.29 -20.07 22.74
N SER A 983 28.74 -20.57 23.89
CA SER A 983 30.06 -21.19 24.07
C SER A 983 30.02 -22.72 24.20
N ASP A 984 28.83 -23.29 24.41
CA ASP A 984 28.58 -24.74 24.52
C ASP A 984 27.76 -25.28 23.33
N ASN A 985 27.97 -24.72 22.13
CA ASN A 985 27.23 -25.05 20.91
C ASN A 985 27.58 -26.46 20.44
N GLN A 986 26.70 -27.42 20.72
CA GLN A 986 26.92 -28.82 20.39
C GLN A 986 26.22 -29.17 19.07
N ALA A 987 26.99 -29.24 17.98
CA ALA A 987 26.52 -29.67 16.67
C ALA A 987 27.26 -30.91 16.17
N LYS A 988 26.64 -31.67 15.26
CA LYS A 988 27.28 -32.79 14.56
C LYS A 988 26.88 -32.82 13.08
N ASN A 989 27.68 -33.51 12.26
CA ASN A 989 27.32 -33.75 10.87
C ASN A 989 26.32 -34.91 10.77
N GLY A 990 25.13 -34.61 10.25
CA GLY A 990 24.04 -35.54 9.95
C GLY A 990 23.92 -35.88 8.47
N THR A 991 22.90 -36.68 8.13
CA THR A 991 22.65 -37.10 6.73
C THR A 991 22.20 -35.95 5.84
N ASN A 992 21.48 -34.96 6.37
CA ASN A 992 20.98 -33.79 5.63
C ASN A 992 21.67 -32.47 6.01
N GLY A 993 22.91 -32.53 6.51
CA GLY A 993 23.68 -31.33 6.92
C GLY A 993 23.99 -31.28 8.41
N ILE A 994 24.15 -30.08 8.96
CA ILE A 994 24.47 -29.88 10.39
C ILE A 994 23.21 -30.16 11.24
N GLU A 995 23.38 -30.95 12.30
CA GLU A 995 22.38 -31.23 13.32
C GLU A 995 22.76 -30.54 14.63
N PHE A 996 21.87 -29.69 15.15
CA PHE A 996 22.07 -28.89 16.36
C PHE A 996 21.45 -29.58 17.56
N LYS A 997 22.20 -29.74 18.66
CA LYS A 997 21.73 -30.49 19.83
C LYS A 997 20.71 -29.68 20.64
N ASP A 998 19.52 -30.23 20.79
CA ASP A 998 18.51 -29.72 21.73
C ASP A 998 18.75 -30.23 23.16
N SER A 999 18.75 -31.57 23.28
CA SER A 999 18.77 -32.29 24.56
C SER A 999 19.34 -33.71 24.40
N GLY A 1000 19.38 -34.50 25.47
CA GLY A 1000 19.80 -35.91 25.44
C GLY A 1000 21.12 -36.20 26.15
N GLY A 1001 21.66 -37.40 25.92
CA GLY A 1001 22.81 -37.93 26.67
C GLY A 1001 24.16 -37.27 26.30
N ALA A 1002 25.22 -37.61 27.03
CA ALA A 1002 26.58 -37.11 26.75
C ALA A 1002 27.15 -37.61 25.41
N LEU A 1003 26.66 -38.74 24.89
CA LEU A 1003 27.10 -39.32 23.61
C LEU A 1003 26.27 -38.79 22.45
N GLN A 1004 26.92 -38.38 21.35
CA GLN A 1004 26.30 -37.80 20.14
C GLN A 1004 25.20 -38.65 19.50
N ASN A 1005 25.28 -39.98 19.63
CA ASN A 1005 24.26 -40.90 19.11
C ASN A 1005 22.97 -40.90 19.93
N ASN A 1006 22.97 -40.31 21.13
CA ASN A 1006 21.82 -40.21 22.03
C ASN A 1006 21.30 -38.77 22.12
N TRP A 1007 21.65 -37.92 21.15
CA TRP A 1007 21.20 -36.54 21.10
C TRP A 1007 19.83 -36.47 20.43
N ASN A 1008 18.99 -35.60 20.97
CA ASN A 1008 17.87 -35.05 20.24
C ASN A 1008 18.34 -33.78 19.53
N VAL A 1009 17.93 -33.58 18.29
CA VAL A 1009 18.54 -32.56 17.42
C VAL A 1009 17.52 -31.80 16.60
N TRP A 1010 17.85 -30.58 16.24
CA TRP A 1010 17.23 -29.80 15.18
C TRP A 1010 18.02 -29.99 13.87
N GLN A 1011 17.32 -30.26 12.79
CA GLN A 1011 17.92 -30.52 11.47
C GLN A 1011 17.24 -29.67 10.39
N LYS A 1012 18.01 -29.13 9.45
CA LYS A 1012 17.49 -28.48 8.25
C LYS A 1012 16.79 -29.51 7.35
N THR A 1013 15.50 -29.32 7.10
CA THR A 1013 14.63 -30.20 6.29
C THR A 1013 14.07 -29.53 5.03
N GLY A 1014 14.20 -28.20 4.90
CA GLY A 1014 13.80 -27.44 3.73
C GLY A 1014 14.65 -26.17 3.54
N THR A 1015 14.65 -25.63 2.32
CA THR A 1015 15.40 -24.43 1.90
C THR A 1015 14.59 -23.69 0.84
N ASP A 1016 14.84 -22.39 0.68
CA ASP A 1016 14.23 -21.54 -0.35
C ASP A 1016 12.69 -21.51 -0.28
N ILE A 1017 12.16 -21.60 0.94
CA ILE A 1017 10.73 -21.50 1.22
C ILE A 1017 10.38 -20.02 1.31
N VAL A 1018 9.53 -19.54 0.42
CA VAL A 1018 9.07 -18.14 0.43
C VAL A 1018 7.76 -18.05 1.18
N LYS A 1019 7.70 -17.17 2.18
CA LYS A 1019 6.46 -16.77 2.85
C LYS A 1019 6.54 -15.27 3.16
N ASP A 1020 5.47 -14.54 2.84
CA ASP A 1020 5.35 -13.08 3.07
C ASP A 1020 6.59 -12.31 2.59
N GLY A 1021 7.06 -12.65 1.39
CA GLY A 1021 8.21 -12.00 0.77
C GLY A 1021 9.58 -12.34 1.37
N VAL A 1022 9.68 -13.24 2.35
CA VAL A 1022 10.94 -13.63 3.00
C VAL A 1022 11.32 -15.07 2.66
N VAL A 1023 12.63 -15.31 2.44
CA VAL A 1023 13.18 -16.64 2.14
C VAL A 1023 13.71 -17.33 3.39
N TYR A 1024 13.16 -18.51 3.68
CA TYR A 1024 13.44 -19.29 4.89
C TYR A 1024 14.11 -20.64 4.63
N ASP A 1025 14.92 -21.05 5.60
CA ASP A 1025 15.32 -22.43 5.83
C ASP A 1025 14.42 -23.06 6.89
N LYS A 1026 13.92 -24.28 6.63
CA LYS A 1026 13.06 -25.02 7.57
C LYS A 1026 13.87 -25.99 8.42
N TYR A 1027 13.64 -25.98 9.73
CA TYR A 1027 14.23 -26.86 10.72
C TYR A 1027 13.16 -27.69 11.43
N THR A 1028 13.43 -28.98 11.62
CA THR A 1028 12.53 -29.92 12.29
C THR A 1028 13.28 -30.69 13.37
N TYR A 1029 12.59 -30.99 14.47
CA TYR A 1029 13.16 -31.75 15.58
C TYR A 1029 13.14 -33.26 15.32
N TYR A 1030 14.25 -33.92 15.63
CA TYR A 1030 14.44 -35.37 15.60
C TYR A 1030 14.92 -35.88 16.97
N GLY A 1031 14.14 -36.78 17.56
CA GLY A 1031 14.56 -37.49 18.77
C GLY A 1031 15.66 -38.51 18.50
N ALA A 1032 16.41 -38.90 19.54
CA ALA A 1032 17.52 -39.87 19.44
C ALA A 1032 17.14 -41.25 18.84
N THR A 1033 15.85 -41.60 18.84
CA THR A 1033 15.30 -42.84 18.25
C THR A 1033 14.72 -42.64 16.84
N GLY A 1034 14.90 -41.46 16.23
CA GLY A 1034 14.41 -41.11 14.90
C GLY A 1034 12.95 -40.66 14.85
N GLN A 1035 12.31 -40.38 16.00
CA GLN A 1035 10.97 -39.78 16.03
C GLN A 1035 11.04 -38.33 15.55
N VAL A 1036 10.12 -37.95 14.65
CA VAL A 1036 10.01 -36.59 14.11
C VAL A 1036 8.90 -35.88 14.85
N ASN A 1037 9.17 -34.67 15.35
CA ASN A 1037 8.13 -33.83 15.95
C ASN A 1037 7.38 -33.04 14.85
N ASN A 1038 6.16 -32.60 15.13
CA ASN A 1038 5.37 -31.74 14.25
C ASN A 1038 5.76 -30.25 14.32
N GLU A 1039 6.56 -29.83 15.32
CA GLU A 1039 7.09 -28.46 15.38
C GLU A 1039 8.01 -28.16 14.20
N GLU A 1040 7.74 -27.05 13.50
CA GLU A 1040 8.54 -26.53 12.39
C GLU A 1040 9.06 -25.13 12.71
N VAL A 1041 10.37 -24.92 12.60
CA VAL A 1041 10.99 -23.60 12.79
C VAL A 1041 11.55 -23.12 11.46
N TYR A 1042 11.08 -21.97 10.99
CA TYR A 1042 11.48 -21.32 9.75
C TYR A 1042 12.41 -20.16 10.08
N ILE A 1043 13.68 -20.24 9.68
CA ILE A 1043 14.70 -19.23 9.98
C ILE A 1043 15.09 -18.53 8.68
N GLN A 1044 15.02 -17.20 8.66
CA GLN A 1044 15.41 -16.41 7.50
C GLN A 1044 16.86 -16.72 7.11
N GLN A 1045 17.11 -16.91 5.82
CA GLN A 1045 18.46 -17.17 5.32
C GLN A 1045 19.40 -16.00 5.64
N GLY A 1046 20.58 -16.31 6.18
CA GLY A 1046 21.59 -15.31 6.59
C GLY A 1046 21.73 -15.15 8.10
N VAL A 1047 20.77 -15.62 8.89
CA VAL A 1047 20.83 -15.65 10.36
C VAL A 1047 21.80 -16.75 10.83
N SER A 1048 22.61 -16.46 11.87
CA SER A 1048 23.51 -17.44 12.45
C SER A 1048 22.75 -18.44 13.30
N ILE A 1049 23.07 -19.73 13.16
CA ILE A 1049 22.45 -20.82 13.93
C ILE A 1049 23.54 -21.52 14.73
N ILE A 1050 23.29 -21.71 16.02
CA ILE A 1050 24.26 -22.31 16.95
C ILE A 1050 23.70 -23.45 17.78
#